data_AF-Z9JWE9-F1
#
_entry.id   AF-Z9JWE9-F1
#
_cell.length_a   1.000
_cell.length_b   1.000
_cell.length_c   1.000
_cell.angle_alpha   90.00
_cell.angle_beta   90.00
_cell.angle_gamma   90.00
#
_symmetry.space_group_name_H-M   'P 1'
#
loop_
_entity.id
_entity.type
_entity.pdbx_description
1 polymer ?
#
loop_
_entity_poly.entity_id
_entity_poly.type
_entity_poly.pdbx_seq_one_letter_code
_entity_poly.pdbx_strand_id
1 'polypeptide(L)'
;MSAVRVALVGTRGFGRVHFQGLQKQISEGLAELVGVVDVAEPEADVTAPWFLTLGELLEQLPGERAPEVVIIATPITTHMAMALEALAAGCHVLLEKPPVRSLAEHWQLLRAAREAGRSVQVGFQARGGGGIDRLRRIVRGGELGRVLRVTAYGAWQRDRAYYSRSRWAGLRRLGGERVADGVATNPLAHGVHAALTVAGIDRADQIAEVTTELRRAHDIEADDTTYLGILPAQADLPPVHCALVTTAPDQSDPWVEVVAERGRARLYYTADRAEIGPAQVVPSQIVPAGVAAADIGAAARREDYERISLVENLLRHVRDASVPLLCPLESTSAFTAVLDATQSVPDPTPIGPEHVTWVGEGPAAHPVVEDVEAWMTAALDSGAPFAEVGAPWGDASAVHRWSPRRVLRTQEIAGSEIAVLVDGSDIIPRSSPRPYLHPLRTLGGTVITDAHPADHDWHNGLGVVIQDVADVNFWGGRTYVEGAGYIWREDHGTIAHEAFEETSADGTAWTQRLRWRGPEPAADASAADVSAADASGGSAPSDGPGPRVELEETRTHVFAPVEGGWSVELTSQLRPVSAEAMELGSPGSHGREGGGYGGLFLRLAPLAEATVAVPGPDGGRLTGEDAVHGARAPWVELCGTAATGGRFAVRIEHLDEHDDPWFVRVAGYPGLGSAIAWDSPVTTTAEQPLTRAFRITVRDLP
;
A
#
# COMPACT_ATOMS: atom_id res chain seq x y z
N MET A 1 2.55 4.95 -41.22
CA MET A 1 1.91 5.60 -40.05
C MET A 1 2.75 6.82 -39.69
N SER A 2 2.16 7.90 -39.19
CA SER A 2 2.95 9.04 -38.69
C SER A 2 3.75 8.63 -37.46
N ALA A 3 4.96 9.17 -37.30
CA ALA A 3 5.76 8.98 -36.10
C ALA A 3 5.00 9.45 -34.85
N VAL A 4 5.16 8.77 -33.72
CA VAL A 4 4.60 9.17 -32.42
C VAL A 4 5.50 10.25 -31.82
N ARG A 5 4.91 11.39 -31.45
CA ARG A 5 5.65 12.45 -30.76
C ARG A 5 5.89 12.06 -29.31
N VAL A 6 7.15 12.02 -28.90
CA VAL A 6 7.60 11.56 -27.59
C VAL A 6 8.32 12.71 -26.86
N ALA A 7 8.00 12.90 -25.59
CA ALA A 7 8.83 13.66 -24.66
C ALA A 7 9.52 12.72 -23.68
N LEU A 8 10.78 12.99 -23.32
CA LEU A 8 11.53 12.23 -22.32
C LEU A 8 11.83 13.10 -21.10
N VAL A 9 11.36 12.68 -19.93
CA VAL A 9 11.54 13.35 -18.64
C VAL A 9 12.55 12.56 -17.81
N GLY A 10 13.67 13.21 -17.47
CA GLY A 10 14.87 12.59 -16.91
C GLY A 10 15.75 12.00 -18.01
N THR A 11 16.92 12.61 -18.22
CA THR A 11 17.84 12.24 -19.33
C THR A 11 19.07 11.47 -18.86
N ARG A 12 19.25 11.33 -17.54
CA ARG A 12 20.38 10.63 -16.90
C ARG A 12 19.96 9.26 -16.38
N GLY A 13 20.95 8.46 -15.94
CA GLY A 13 20.68 7.14 -15.39
C GLY A 13 19.89 6.27 -16.36
N PHE A 14 18.74 5.76 -15.94
CA PHE A 14 17.89 4.94 -16.82
C PHE A 14 17.20 5.74 -17.94
N GLY A 15 17.02 7.06 -17.77
CA GLY A 15 16.58 7.96 -18.85
C GLY A 15 17.52 7.93 -20.06
N ARG A 16 18.83 7.74 -19.82
CA ARG A 16 19.82 7.56 -20.88
C ARG A 16 19.59 6.27 -21.68
N VAL A 17 19.21 5.19 -21.00
CA VAL A 17 18.86 3.90 -21.63
C VAL A 17 17.62 4.06 -22.50
N HIS A 18 16.60 4.79 -22.04
CA HIS A 18 15.43 5.12 -22.85
C HIS A 18 15.77 5.98 -24.07
N PHE A 19 16.61 7.00 -23.91
CA PHE A 19 17.07 7.82 -25.02
C PHE A 19 17.81 6.99 -26.07
N GLN A 20 18.75 6.13 -25.66
CA GLN A 20 19.48 5.24 -26.54
C GLN A 20 18.55 4.24 -27.24
N GLY A 21 17.58 3.69 -26.51
CA GLY A 21 16.53 2.85 -27.07
C GLY A 21 15.76 3.58 -28.16
N LEU A 22 15.25 4.77 -27.85
CA LEU A 22 14.45 5.63 -28.75
C LEU A 22 15.15 5.95 -30.08
N GLN A 23 16.49 6.04 -30.12
CA GLN A 23 17.21 6.29 -31.37
C GLN A 23 16.84 5.27 -32.46
N LYS A 24 16.63 4.00 -32.07
CA LYS A 24 16.16 2.96 -32.99
C LYS A 24 14.78 3.32 -33.55
N GLN A 25 13.79 3.60 -32.69
CA GLN A 25 12.43 3.91 -33.12
C GLN A 25 12.36 5.21 -33.94
N ILE A 26 13.22 6.19 -33.67
CA ILE A 26 13.35 7.42 -34.46
C ILE A 26 13.87 7.08 -35.87
N SER A 27 14.93 6.28 -35.97
CA SER A 27 15.50 5.87 -37.25
C SER A 27 14.53 5.04 -38.12
N GLU A 28 13.62 4.30 -37.48
CA GLU A 28 12.56 3.51 -38.12
C GLU A 28 11.31 4.36 -38.45
N GLY A 29 11.29 5.65 -38.09
CA GLY A 29 10.16 6.55 -38.31
C GLY A 29 8.95 6.26 -37.42
N LEU A 30 9.14 5.50 -36.34
CA LEU A 30 8.10 5.16 -35.36
C LEU A 30 7.94 6.25 -34.29
N ALA A 31 9.01 6.99 -33.98
CA ALA A 31 9.03 8.03 -32.96
C ALA A 31 9.64 9.34 -33.48
N GLU A 32 9.21 10.44 -32.89
CA GLU A 32 9.80 11.77 -33.02
C GLU A 32 10.03 12.31 -31.60
N LEU A 33 11.28 12.56 -31.21
CA LEU A 33 11.59 13.15 -29.90
C LEU A 33 11.38 14.68 -29.98
N VAL A 34 10.25 15.16 -29.46
CA VAL A 34 9.86 16.58 -29.58
C VAL A 34 10.46 17.46 -28.48
N GLY A 35 10.90 16.87 -27.38
CA GLY A 35 11.55 17.59 -26.29
C GLY A 35 12.04 16.68 -25.17
N VAL A 36 12.95 17.21 -24.35
CA VAL A 36 13.44 16.57 -23.14
C VAL A 36 13.24 17.49 -21.94
N VAL A 37 12.96 16.89 -20.78
CA VAL A 37 12.80 17.61 -19.51
C VAL A 37 13.85 17.12 -18.53
N ASP A 38 14.65 18.03 -18.02
CA ASP A 38 15.64 17.71 -16.99
C ASP A 38 15.98 18.95 -16.16
N VAL A 39 16.26 18.76 -14.87
CA VAL A 39 16.63 19.87 -13.96
C VAL A 39 18.02 20.43 -14.23
N ALA A 40 18.81 19.73 -15.03
CA ALA A 40 20.13 20.18 -15.48
C ALA A 40 20.32 19.84 -16.96
N GLU A 41 21.16 20.63 -17.64
CA GLU A 41 21.41 20.51 -19.08
C GLU A 41 21.74 19.07 -19.49
N PRO A 42 21.07 18.51 -20.52
CA PRO A 42 21.30 17.14 -20.96
C PRO A 42 22.68 16.98 -21.62
N GLU A 43 23.09 15.72 -21.86
CA GLU A 43 24.30 15.44 -22.64
C GLU A 43 24.22 16.05 -24.05
N ALA A 44 25.36 16.44 -24.60
CA ALA A 44 25.43 17.16 -25.89
C ALA A 44 24.89 16.38 -27.11
N ASP A 45 24.72 15.07 -26.99
CA ASP A 45 24.12 14.23 -28.05
C ASP A 45 22.58 14.25 -28.03
N VAL A 46 21.96 14.83 -27.00
CA VAL A 46 20.52 15.08 -26.94
C VAL A 46 20.21 16.38 -27.67
N THR A 47 19.83 16.28 -28.94
CA THR A 47 19.60 17.43 -29.83
C THR A 47 18.18 18.00 -29.78
N ALA A 48 17.26 17.34 -29.07
CA ALA A 48 15.89 17.82 -28.90
C ALA A 48 15.84 19.05 -27.96
N PRO A 49 14.83 19.94 -28.10
CA PRO A 49 14.67 21.08 -27.19
C PRO A 49 14.61 20.64 -25.72
N TRP A 50 15.33 21.33 -24.85
CA TRP A 50 15.40 21.07 -23.41
C TRP A 50 14.56 22.06 -22.61
N PHE A 51 13.82 21.56 -21.63
CA PHE A 51 12.98 22.30 -20.70
C PHE A 51 13.28 21.91 -19.25
N LEU A 52 13.01 22.80 -18.30
CA LEU A 52 13.26 22.53 -16.87
C LEU A 52 12.14 21.72 -16.24
N THR A 53 10.89 21.94 -16.68
CA THR A 53 9.70 21.26 -16.17
C THR A 53 8.84 20.68 -17.30
N LEU A 54 7.98 19.71 -16.96
CA LEU A 54 7.04 19.13 -17.92
C LEU A 54 5.99 20.15 -18.36
N GLY A 55 5.49 20.97 -17.45
CA GLY A 55 4.55 22.05 -17.75
C GLY A 55 5.09 23.04 -18.78
N GLU A 56 6.35 23.49 -18.60
CA GLU A 56 7.01 24.36 -19.59
C GLU A 56 7.06 23.74 -20.99
N LEU A 57 7.38 22.44 -21.08
CA LEU A 57 7.40 21.71 -22.35
C LEU A 57 6.00 21.69 -22.99
N LEU A 58 4.98 21.33 -22.20
CA LEU A 58 3.60 21.20 -22.66
C LEU A 58 3.02 22.54 -23.11
N GLU A 59 3.31 23.63 -22.40
CA GLU A 59 2.91 24.98 -22.76
C GLU A 59 3.57 25.47 -24.06
N GLN A 60 4.85 25.17 -24.26
CA GLN A 60 5.60 25.64 -25.44
C GLN A 60 5.37 24.78 -26.70
N LEU A 61 4.88 23.55 -26.53
CA LEU A 61 4.58 22.63 -27.62
C LEU A 61 3.08 22.28 -27.71
N PRO A 62 2.16 23.24 -27.97
CA PRO A 62 0.73 22.94 -28.05
C PRO A 62 0.31 22.33 -29.40
N GLY A 63 -0.88 21.72 -29.41
CA GLY A 63 -1.58 21.27 -30.62
C GLY A 63 -0.83 20.14 -31.33
N GLU A 64 -0.59 20.30 -32.64
CA GLU A 64 0.11 19.29 -33.45
C GLU A 64 1.58 19.06 -33.04
N ARG A 65 2.15 19.94 -32.20
CA ARG A 65 3.49 19.78 -31.63
C ARG A 65 3.49 19.07 -30.27
N ALA A 66 2.33 18.86 -29.67
CA ALA A 66 2.22 18.25 -28.35
C ALA A 66 2.68 16.80 -28.36
N PRO A 67 3.40 16.35 -27.30
CA PRO A 67 3.75 14.95 -27.18
C PRO A 67 2.48 14.09 -27.07
N GLU A 68 2.50 12.94 -27.73
CA GLU A 68 1.47 11.90 -27.58
C GLU A 68 1.86 10.91 -26.48
N VAL A 69 3.17 10.75 -26.26
CA VAL A 69 3.75 9.90 -25.22
C VAL A 69 4.73 10.72 -24.38
N VAL A 70 4.64 10.59 -23.07
CA VAL A 70 5.65 11.09 -22.13
C VAL A 70 6.32 9.90 -21.45
N ILE A 71 7.63 9.79 -21.57
CA ILE A 71 8.45 8.80 -20.85
C ILE A 71 9.00 9.47 -19.60
N ILE A 72 8.71 8.92 -18.42
CA ILE A 72 9.13 9.46 -17.12
C ILE A 72 10.14 8.48 -16.50
N ALA A 73 11.40 8.89 -16.47
CA ALA A 73 12.53 8.15 -15.92
C ALA A 73 13.24 8.97 -14.81
N THR A 74 12.46 9.43 -13.85
CA THR A 74 12.90 10.30 -12.74
C THR A 74 12.92 9.52 -11.42
N PRO A 75 13.39 10.11 -10.29
CA PRO A 75 13.19 9.48 -8.98
C PRO A 75 11.70 9.27 -8.69
N ILE A 76 11.35 8.18 -8.00
CA ILE A 76 9.95 7.79 -7.74
C ILE A 76 9.09 8.88 -7.08
N THR A 77 9.70 9.77 -6.29
CA THR A 77 8.99 10.89 -5.62
C THR A 77 8.36 11.87 -6.61
N THR A 78 8.85 11.95 -7.85
CA THR A 78 8.31 12.86 -8.87
C THR A 78 7.35 12.17 -9.84
N HIS A 79 7.24 10.83 -9.80
CA HIS A 79 6.42 10.05 -10.73
C HIS A 79 4.95 10.48 -10.75
N MET A 80 4.30 10.52 -9.59
CA MET A 80 2.86 10.79 -9.50
C MET A 80 2.51 12.16 -10.11
N ALA A 81 3.18 13.23 -9.67
CA ALA A 81 2.89 14.58 -10.13
C ALA A 81 3.06 14.72 -11.66
N MET A 82 4.18 14.23 -12.19
CA MET A 82 4.47 14.31 -13.63
C MET A 82 3.54 13.41 -14.47
N ALA A 83 3.16 12.24 -13.95
CA ALA A 83 2.23 11.36 -14.64
C ALA A 83 0.81 11.96 -14.69
N LEU A 84 0.33 12.55 -13.60
CA LEU A 84 -0.96 13.27 -13.60
C LEU A 84 -0.95 14.46 -14.57
N GLU A 85 0.14 15.23 -14.60
CA GLU A 85 0.31 16.35 -15.52
C GLU A 85 0.29 15.89 -17.00
N ALA A 86 1.02 14.81 -17.33
CA ALA A 86 1.01 14.23 -18.68
C ALA A 86 -0.38 13.70 -19.07
N LEU A 87 -1.07 13.01 -18.17
CA LEU A 87 -2.41 12.48 -18.41
C LEU A 87 -3.43 13.61 -18.61
N ALA A 88 -3.36 14.67 -17.81
CA ALA A 88 -4.21 15.86 -17.96
C ALA A 88 -4.00 16.57 -19.30
N ALA A 89 -2.77 16.54 -19.83
CA ALA A 89 -2.44 17.03 -21.17
C ALA A 89 -2.87 16.06 -22.31
N GLY A 90 -3.47 14.92 -21.98
CA GLY A 90 -3.93 13.93 -22.94
C GLY A 90 -2.81 13.08 -23.53
N CYS A 91 -1.69 12.91 -22.83
CA CYS A 91 -0.60 12.02 -23.25
C CYS A 91 -0.78 10.59 -22.70
N HIS A 92 -0.29 9.59 -23.44
CA HIS A 92 0.02 8.29 -22.86
C HIS A 92 1.34 8.38 -22.08
N VAL A 93 1.54 7.49 -21.11
CA VAL A 93 2.72 7.55 -20.23
C VAL A 93 3.48 6.22 -20.25
N LEU A 94 4.81 6.29 -20.39
CA LEU A 94 5.70 5.23 -19.93
C LEU A 94 6.32 5.68 -18.60
N LEU A 95 6.01 4.98 -17.51
CA LEU A 95 6.44 5.35 -16.17
C LEU A 95 7.46 4.34 -15.65
N GLU A 96 8.65 4.79 -15.29
CA GLU A 96 9.67 3.90 -14.73
C GLU A 96 9.22 3.17 -13.46
N LYS A 97 9.86 2.03 -13.18
CA LYS A 97 9.55 1.23 -11.99
C LYS A 97 10.33 1.73 -10.76
N PRO A 98 9.78 1.56 -9.54
CA PRO A 98 8.37 1.32 -9.26
C PRO A 98 7.48 2.49 -9.75
N PRO A 99 6.25 2.22 -10.21
CA PRO A 99 5.43 3.27 -10.82
C PRO A 99 5.07 4.37 -9.82
N VAL A 100 4.76 3.99 -8.57
CA VAL A 100 4.29 4.88 -7.50
C VAL A 100 4.73 4.35 -6.14
N ARG A 101 4.59 5.18 -5.09
CA ARG A 101 5.13 4.92 -3.74
C ARG A 101 4.20 4.12 -2.82
N SER A 102 2.94 3.93 -3.23
CA SER A 102 1.93 3.20 -2.48
C SER A 102 0.78 2.70 -3.35
N LEU A 103 -0.02 1.77 -2.84
CA LEU A 103 -1.28 1.36 -3.46
C LEU A 103 -2.28 2.51 -3.56
N ALA A 104 -2.32 3.42 -2.59
CA ALA A 104 -3.19 4.59 -2.65
C ALA A 104 -2.87 5.46 -3.88
N GLU A 105 -1.58 5.75 -4.09
CA GLU A 105 -1.11 6.42 -5.30
C GLU A 105 -1.39 5.60 -6.57
N HIS A 106 -1.29 4.27 -6.50
CA HIS A 106 -1.56 3.41 -7.65
C HIS A 106 -2.99 3.58 -8.14
N TRP A 107 -3.96 3.55 -7.22
CA TRP A 107 -5.36 3.72 -7.54
C TRP A 107 -5.68 5.12 -8.02
N GLN A 108 -5.05 6.15 -7.45
CA GLN A 108 -5.18 7.52 -7.91
C GLN A 108 -4.68 7.67 -9.36
N LEU A 109 -3.49 7.14 -9.67
CA LEU A 109 -2.93 7.22 -11.02
C LEU A 109 -3.77 6.43 -12.03
N LEU A 110 -4.24 5.24 -11.64
CA LEU A 110 -5.10 4.40 -12.47
C LEU A 110 -6.42 5.10 -12.80
N ARG A 111 -7.01 5.77 -11.81
CA ARG A 111 -8.21 6.58 -12.01
C ARG A 111 -7.96 7.73 -12.99
N ALA A 112 -6.88 8.49 -12.79
CA ALA A 112 -6.53 9.60 -13.68
C ALA A 112 -6.31 9.13 -15.13
N ALA A 113 -5.67 7.97 -15.31
CA ALA A 113 -5.48 7.37 -16.63
C ALA A 113 -6.81 7.04 -17.32
N ARG A 114 -7.76 6.45 -16.57
CA ARG A 114 -9.11 6.15 -17.06
C ARG A 114 -9.91 7.40 -17.39
N GLU A 115 -9.88 8.40 -16.52
CA GLU A 115 -10.57 9.68 -16.74
C GLU A 115 -10.03 10.42 -17.98
N ALA A 116 -8.71 10.37 -18.21
CA ALA A 116 -8.08 10.93 -19.40
C ALA A 116 -8.33 10.10 -20.67
N GLY A 117 -8.80 8.84 -20.55
CA GLY A 117 -8.85 7.89 -21.67
C GLY A 117 -7.46 7.63 -22.25
N ARG A 118 -6.45 7.51 -21.38
CA ARG A 118 -5.05 7.31 -21.72
C ARG A 118 -4.44 6.13 -20.99
N SER A 119 -3.35 5.61 -21.56
CA SER A 119 -2.71 4.38 -21.10
C SER A 119 -1.41 4.70 -20.37
N VAL A 120 -1.14 3.95 -19.30
CA VAL A 120 0.13 4.00 -18.56
C VAL A 120 0.80 2.63 -18.67
N GLN A 121 2.00 2.59 -19.25
CA GLN A 121 2.87 1.41 -19.28
C GLN A 121 3.99 1.57 -18.24
N VAL A 122 4.17 0.57 -17.39
CA VAL A 122 5.19 0.58 -16.33
C VAL A 122 6.49 -0.03 -16.83
N GLY A 123 7.63 0.55 -16.45
CA GLY A 123 8.99 0.22 -16.89
C GLY A 123 9.55 -1.14 -16.47
N PHE A 124 8.73 -2.19 -16.33
CA PHE A 124 9.22 -3.54 -16.06
C PHE A 124 9.76 -4.21 -17.35
N GLN A 125 10.94 -3.83 -17.85
CA GLN A 125 11.43 -4.27 -19.16
C GLN A 125 11.52 -5.80 -19.37
N ALA A 126 11.57 -6.59 -18.30
CA ALA A 126 11.47 -8.06 -18.37
C ALA A 126 10.16 -8.54 -19.02
N ARG A 127 9.07 -7.77 -18.94
CA ARG A 127 7.79 -8.03 -19.63
C ARG A 127 7.90 -7.96 -21.15
N GLY A 128 8.97 -7.38 -21.68
CA GLY A 128 9.30 -7.41 -23.11
C GLY A 128 9.69 -8.79 -23.63
N GLY A 129 10.11 -9.71 -22.76
CA GLY A 129 10.54 -11.06 -23.13
C GLY A 129 9.40 -12.08 -23.12
N GLY A 130 9.29 -12.87 -24.19
CA GLY A 130 8.21 -13.86 -24.34
C GLY A 130 8.21 -15.01 -23.32
N GLY A 131 9.30 -15.18 -22.57
CA GLY A 131 9.45 -16.25 -21.58
C GLY A 131 8.49 -16.14 -20.41
N ILE A 132 8.17 -14.92 -19.93
CA ILE A 132 7.24 -14.73 -18.80
C ILE A 132 5.85 -15.23 -19.20
N ASP A 133 5.39 -14.87 -20.40
CA ASP A 133 4.09 -15.31 -20.92
C ASP A 133 4.05 -16.82 -21.20
N ARG A 134 5.20 -17.44 -21.55
CA ARG A 134 5.30 -18.90 -21.62
C ARG A 134 5.08 -19.54 -20.26
N LEU A 135 5.81 -19.12 -19.23
CA LEU A 135 5.68 -19.69 -17.89
C LEU A 135 4.28 -19.48 -17.33
N ARG A 136 3.68 -18.30 -17.56
CA ARG A 136 2.29 -18.03 -17.19
C ARG A 136 1.29 -18.98 -17.87
N ARG A 137 1.52 -19.34 -19.14
CA ARG A 137 0.72 -20.36 -19.85
C ARG A 137 0.91 -21.76 -19.27
N ILE A 138 2.10 -22.10 -18.78
CA ILE A 138 2.37 -23.38 -18.10
C ILE A 138 1.54 -23.47 -16.82
N VAL A 139 1.54 -22.41 -16.01
CA VAL A 139 0.75 -22.32 -14.77
C VAL A 139 -0.74 -22.49 -15.09
N ARG A 140 -1.28 -21.69 -16.02
CA ARG A 140 -2.70 -21.74 -16.41
C ARG A 140 -3.13 -23.04 -17.08
N GLY A 141 -2.25 -23.64 -17.89
CA GLY A 141 -2.55 -24.81 -18.70
C GLY A 141 -2.34 -26.15 -18.00
N GLY A 142 -1.72 -26.17 -16.81
CA GLY A 142 -1.45 -27.40 -16.07
C GLY A 142 -0.48 -28.37 -16.76
N GLU A 143 0.34 -27.87 -17.70
CA GLU A 143 1.28 -28.68 -18.52
C GLU A 143 2.18 -29.56 -17.64
N LEU A 144 2.61 -29.02 -16.49
CA LEU A 144 3.48 -29.68 -15.50
C LEU A 144 2.72 -30.24 -14.28
N GLY A 145 1.38 -30.34 -14.33
CA GLY A 145 0.54 -30.76 -13.21
C GLY A 145 0.14 -29.60 -12.31
N ARG A 146 -0.29 -29.89 -11.08
CA ARG A 146 -0.62 -28.83 -10.11
C ARG A 146 0.65 -28.07 -9.74
N VAL A 147 0.60 -26.75 -9.86
CA VAL A 147 1.69 -25.87 -9.45
C VAL A 147 1.71 -25.81 -7.93
N LEU A 148 2.89 -26.05 -7.35
CA LEU A 148 3.12 -26.04 -5.91
C LEU A 148 3.50 -24.63 -5.45
N ARG A 149 4.38 -23.96 -6.22
CA ARG A 149 4.83 -22.59 -5.97
C ARG A 149 5.46 -21.98 -7.22
N VAL A 150 5.53 -20.66 -7.25
CA VAL A 150 6.42 -19.90 -8.14
C VAL A 150 7.51 -19.26 -7.31
N THR A 151 8.74 -19.27 -7.78
CA THR A 151 9.89 -18.74 -7.04
C THR A 151 10.63 -17.69 -7.85
N ALA A 152 11.20 -16.68 -7.19
CA ALA A 152 12.14 -15.72 -7.77
C ALA A 152 13.46 -15.76 -7.00
N TYR A 153 14.55 -15.84 -7.74
CA TYR A 153 15.90 -15.79 -7.21
C TYR A 153 16.68 -14.67 -7.87
N GLY A 154 17.43 -13.92 -7.07
CA GLY A 154 18.41 -12.98 -7.58
C GLY A 154 19.54 -12.80 -6.59
N ALA A 155 20.73 -13.23 -6.99
CA ALA A 155 21.96 -13.06 -6.24
C ALA A 155 22.90 -12.15 -7.02
N TRP A 156 22.84 -10.85 -6.69
CA TRP A 156 23.69 -9.83 -7.28
C TRP A 156 24.75 -9.37 -6.29
N GLN A 157 25.74 -8.67 -6.82
CA GLN A 157 26.77 -7.97 -6.05
C GLN A 157 26.61 -6.46 -6.29
N ARG A 158 26.51 -5.67 -5.22
CA ARG A 158 26.52 -4.20 -5.31
C ARG A 158 27.57 -3.62 -4.38
N ASP A 159 28.27 -2.60 -4.84
CA ASP A 159 29.36 -1.95 -4.11
C ASP A 159 28.91 -0.63 -3.48
N ARG A 160 29.82 0.02 -2.75
CA ARG A 160 29.57 1.35 -2.19
C ARG A 160 29.32 2.40 -3.28
N ALA A 161 29.94 2.28 -4.46
CA ALA A 161 29.70 3.19 -5.58
C ALA A 161 28.22 3.15 -6.01
N TYR A 162 27.62 1.96 -6.09
CA TYR A 162 26.20 1.79 -6.38
C TYR A 162 25.32 2.55 -5.38
N TYR A 163 25.55 2.40 -4.08
CA TYR A 163 24.74 3.09 -3.05
C TYR A 163 25.07 4.57 -2.86
N SER A 164 26.12 5.08 -3.50
CA SER A 164 26.47 6.51 -3.52
C SER A 164 26.09 7.22 -4.84
N ARG A 165 25.48 6.49 -5.80
CA ARG A 165 25.13 7.00 -7.14
C ARG A 165 24.12 8.16 -7.13
N SER A 166 23.35 8.28 -6.06
CA SER A 166 22.32 9.31 -5.90
C SER A 166 22.01 9.52 -4.42
N ARG A 167 21.38 10.66 -4.09
CA ARG A 167 20.97 11.01 -2.72
C ARG A 167 19.92 10.08 -2.09
N TRP A 168 19.27 9.26 -2.90
CA TRP A 168 18.17 8.36 -2.48
C TRP A 168 18.60 6.89 -2.50
N ALA A 169 19.80 6.60 -2.99
CA ALA A 169 20.27 5.23 -3.12
C ALA A 169 20.43 4.56 -1.75
N GLY A 170 19.91 3.34 -1.60
CA GLY A 170 19.88 2.59 -0.35
C GLY A 170 18.91 3.15 0.70
N LEU A 171 18.10 4.16 0.38
CA LEU A 171 17.15 4.73 1.34
C LEU A 171 15.76 4.08 1.23
N ARG A 172 15.05 4.00 2.35
CA ARG A 172 13.60 3.75 2.36
C ARG A 172 12.87 5.07 2.22
N ARG A 173 13.38 6.12 2.89
CA ARG A 173 12.76 7.44 2.90
C ARG A 173 13.77 8.56 2.63
N LEU A 174 13.32 9.60 1.93
CA LEU A 174 14.07 10.83 1.74
C LEU A 174 13.16 12.03 1.99
N GLY A 175 13.48 12.85 3.01
CA GLY A 175 12.61 13.98 3.38
C GLY A 175 11.23 13.56 3.88
N GLY A 176 11.11 12.39 4.52
CA GLY A 176 9.85 11.81 4.99
C GLY A 176 9.08 11.00 3.93
N GLU A 177 9.41 11.19 2.65
CA GLU A 177 8.76 10.51 1.53
C GLU A 177 9.39 9.16 1.22
N ARG A 178 8.59 8.16 0.84
CA ARG A 178 9.09 6.85 0.41
C ARG A 178 9.86 6.97 -0.91
N VAL A 179 11.08 6.42 -0.93
CA VAL A 179 11.89 6.22 -2.14
C VAL A 179 12.11 4.75 -2.46
N ALA A 180 11.91 3.85 -1.48
CA ALA A 180 11.85 2.40 -1.62
C ALA A 180 13.01 1.81 -2.46
N ASP A 181 14.27 2.11 -2.11
CA ASP A 181 15.46 1.60 -2.82
C ASP A 181 16.00 0.27 -2.28
N GLY A 182 15.13 -0.60 -1.76
CA GLY A 182 15.48 -1.93 -1.29
C GLY A 182 15.66 -2.94 -2.42
N VAL A 183 16.32 -4.07 -2.13
CA VAL A 183 16.67 -5.08 -3.14
C VAL A 183 15.45 -5.61 -3.90
N ALA A 184 14.33 -5.81 -3.19
CA ALA A 184 13.06 -6.27 -3.76
C ALA A 184 12.32 -5.22 -4.59
N THR A 185 12.53 -3.92 -4.31
CA THR A 185 11.75 -2.83 -4.88
C THR A 185 12.50 -2.04 -5.95
N ASN A 186 13.84 -2.12 -6.01
CA ASN A 186 14.63 -1.54 -7.09
C ASN A 186 15.45 -2.56 -7.90
N PRO A 187 16.66 -2.99 -7.50
CA PRO A 187 17.55 -3.76 -8.38
C PRO A 187 16.92 -5.06 -8.88
N LEU A 188 16.30 -5.85 -8.00
CA LEU A 188 15.69 -7.14 -8.35
C LEU A 188 14.15 -7.09 -8.48
N ALA A 189 13.57 -5.89 -8.58
CA ALA A 189 12.13 -5.67 -8.74
C ALA A 189 11.52 -6.41 -9.93
N HIS A 190 12.27 -6.59 -11.01
CA HIS A 190 11.81 -7.37 -12.17
C HIS A 190 11.57 -8.83 -11.84
N GLY A 191 12.37 -9.44 -10.94
CA GLY A 191 12.18 -10.80 -10.50
C GLY A 191 10.87 -10.97 -9.72
N VAL A 192 10.59 -10.05 -8.79
CA VAL A 192 9.33 -10.02 -8.03
C VAL A 192 8.13 -9.86 -8.96
N HIS A 193 8.13 -8.85 -9.84
CA HIS A 193 7.03 -8.62 -10.77
C HIS A 193 6.84 -9.79 -11.76
N ALA A 194 7.93 -10.37 -12.27
CA ALA A 194 7.87 -11.52 -13.16
C ALA A 194 7.27 -12.75 -12.46
N ALA A 195 7.65 -13.03 -11.22
CA ALA A 195 7.09 -14.16 -10.46
C ALA A 195 5.60 -13.99 -10.17
N LEU A 196 5.17 -12.80 -9.75
CA LEU A 196 3.75 -12.45 -9.58
C LEU A 196 2.97 -12.67 -10.89
N THR A 197 3.50 -12.16 -12.01
CA THR A 197 2.89 -12.31 -13.34
C THR A 197 2.79 -13.78 -13.77
N VAL A 198 3.84 -14.58 -13.55
CA VAL A 198 3.86 -16.02 -13.86
C VAL A 198 2.82 -16.76 -13.02
N ALA A 199 2.70 -16.44 -11.74
CA ALA A 199 1.67 -17.01 -10.85
C ALA A 199 0.25 -16.59 -11.23
N GLY A 200 0.09 -15.52 -12.03
CA GLY A 200 -1.22 -14.96 -12.40
C GLY A 200 -1.78 -13.99 -11.37
N ILE A 201 -0.93 -13.48 -10.48
CA ILE A 201 -1.24 -12.48 -9.46
C ILE A 201 -0.86 -11.10 -10.04
N ASP A 202 -1.80 -10.45 -10.73
CA ASP A 202 -1.57 -9.12 -11.33
C ASP A 202 -2.11 -8.00 -10.43
N ARG A 203 -3.09 -8.32 -9.57
CA ARG A 203 -3.84 -7.36 -8.76
C ARG A 203 -3.60 -7.53 -7.26
N ALA A 204 -3.63 -6.40 -6.55
CA ALA A 204 -3.49 -6.39 -5.09
C ALA A 204 -4.55 -7.23 -4.36
N ASP A 205 -5.80 -7.27 -4.86
CA ASP A 205 -6.89 -8.05 -4.26
C ASP A 205 -6.75 -9.57 -4.46
N GLN A 206 -5.79 -10.01 -5.27
CA GLN A 206 -5.44 -11.43 -5.41
C GLN A 206 -4.42 -11.89 -4.35
N ILE A 207 -3.94 -10.98 -3.49
CA ILE A 207 -3.00 -11.27 -2.41
C ILE A 207 -3.78 -11.30 -1.09
N ALA A 208 -3.64 -12.38 -0.32
CA ALA A 208 -4.14 -12.45 1.05
C ALA A 208 -3.14 -11.89 2.04
N GLU A 209 -1.86 -12.22 1.86
CA GLU A 209 -0.79 -11.87 2.78
C GLU A 209 0.56 -11.78 2.04
N VAL A 210 1.40 -10.86 2.50
CA VAL A 210 2.83 -10.77 2.19
C VAL A 210 3.60 -10.97 3.49
N THR A 211 4.36 -12.05 3.59
CA THR A 211 5.39 -12.25 4.60
C THR A 211 6.70 -11.63 4.10
N THR A 212 7.39 -10.86 4.94
CA THR A 212 8.71 -10.29 4.64
C THR A 212 9.72 -10.70 5.70
N GLU A 213 10.98 -10.93 5.31
CA GLU A 213 12.13 -10.84 6.21
C GLU A 213 13.15 -9.90 5.55
N LEU A 214 13.31 -8.71 6.13
CA LEU A 214 14.12 -7.63 5.55
C LEU A 214 15.41 -7.44 6.32
N ARG A 215 16.55 -7.76 5.70
CA ARG A 215 17.88 -7.66 6.31
C ARG A 215 18.81 -6.79 5.50
N ARG A 216 19.85 -6.27 6.17
CA ARG A 216 20.88 -5.44 5.53
C ARG A 216 22.30 -5.72 6.04
N ALA A 217 23.25 -5.84 5.12
CA ALA A 217 24.69 -5.90 5.41
C ALA A 217 25.43 -4.62 5.01
N HIS A 218 24.89 -3.89 4.02
CA HIS A 218 25.33 -2.55 3.67
C HIS A 218 24.93 -1.54 4.75
N ASP A 219 25.73 -0.48 4.86
CA ASP A 219 25.40 0.71 5.67
C ASP A 219 24.41 1.61 4.92
N ILE A 220 23.19 1.10 4.76
CA ILE A 220 22.05 1.75 4.09
C ILE A 220 20.80 1.64 4.98
N GLU A 221 19.73 2.37 4.66
CA GLU A 221 18.45 2.29 5.39
C GLU A 221 17.59 1.12 4.88
N ALA A 222 17.65 0.82 3.59
CA ALA A 222 16.85 -0.20 2.93
C ALA A 222 17.43 -1.61 3.07
N ASP A 223 16.64 -2.60 2.64
CA ASP A 223 17.01 -4.01 2.62
C ASP A 223 17.94 -4.31 1.44
N ASP A 224 18.96 -5.13 1.68
CA ASP A 224 19.82 -5.68 0.64
C ASP A 224 19.81 -7.21 0.59
N THR A 225 19.14 -7.85 1.56
CA THR A 225 19.02 -9.28 1.76
C THR A 225 17.60 -9.59 2.21
N THR A 226 16.78 -10.14 1.30
CA THR A 226 15.32 -10.14 1.46
C THR A 226 14.71 -11.49 1.13
N TYR A 227 13.82 -11.94 2.02
CA TYR A 227 12.83 -12.96 1.73
C TYR A 227 11.44 -12.34 1.59
N LEU A 228 10.67 -12.79 0.60
CA LEU A 228 9.24 -12.49 0.45
C LEU A 228 8.45 -13.78 0.28
N GLY A 229 7.34 -13.91 1.00
CA GLY A 229 6.31 -14.93 0.76
C GLY A 229 4.98 -14.25 0.43
N ILE A 230 4.39 -14.55 -0.71
CA ILE A 230 3.11 -13.99 -1.15
C ILE A 230 2.09 -15.12 -1.19
N LEU A 231 1.14 -15.05 -0.27
CA LEU A 231 0.01 -15.97 -0.18
C LEU A 231 -1.15 -15.41 -1.02
N PRO A 232 -1.65 -16.13 -2.03
CA PRO A 232 -2.79 -15.67 -2.81
C PRO A 232 -4.10 -15.75 -2.02
N ALA A 233 -5.01 -14.83 -2.31
CA ALA A 233 -6.37 -14.83 -1.78
C ALA A 233 -7.26 -15.94 -2.36
N GLN A 234 -6.88 -16.47 -3.53
CA GLN A 234 -7.61 -17.52 -4.22
C GLN A 234 -6.79 -18.82 -4.21
N ALA A 235 -7.42 -19.93 -3.85
CA ALA A 235 -6.76 -21.22 -3.66
C ALA A 235 -6.25 -21.87 -4.97
N ASP A 236 -6.72 -21.41 -6.13
CA ASP A 236 -6.29 -21.89 -7.45
C ASP A 236 -5.03 -21.19 -7.97
N LEU A 237 -4.63 -20.06 -7.37
CA LEU A 237 -3.37 -19.41 -7.66
C LEU A 237 -2.25 -20.03 -6.80
N PRO A 238 -1.05 -20.25 -7.35
CA PRO A 238 0.09 -20.75 -6.57
C PRO A 238 0.71 -19.65 -5.70
N PRO A 239 1.23 -19.98 -4.50
CA PRO A 239 2.03 -19.05 -3.71
C PRO A 239 3.32 -18.65 -4.44
N VAL A 240 3.78 -17.43 -4.16
CA VAL A 240 5.04 -16.91 -4.71
C VAL A 240 6.05 -16.72 -3.58
N HIS A 241 7.28 -17.17 -3.78
CA HIS A 241 8.38 -16.93 -2.84
C HIS A 241 9.54 -16.23 -3.56
N CYS A 242 10.18 -15.26 -2.92
CA CYS A 242 11.34 -14.58 -3.48
C CYS A 242 12.48 -14.59 -2.46
N ALA A 243 13.69 -14.90 -2.92
CA ALA A 243 14.92 -14.73 -2.16
C ALA A 243 15.87 -13.88 -3.01
N LEU A 244 16.16 -12.67 -2.54
CA LEU A 244 16.79 -11.61 -3.34
C LEU A 244 17.89 -10.94 -2.52
N VAL A 245 19.10 -10.86 -3.07
CA VAL A 245 20.25 -10.28 -2.37
C VAL A 245 21.11 -9.43 -3.29
N THR A 246 21.77 -8.42 -2.72
CA THR A 246 22.89 -7.69 -3.36
C THR A 246 24.25 -7.95 -2.69
N THR A 247 24.26 -8.94 -1.78
CA THR A 247 25.36 -9.33 -0.90
C THR A 247 25.95 -10.70 -1.30
N ALA A 248 25.73 -11.13 -2.54
CA ALA A 248 26.25 -12.39 -3.05
C ALA A 248 27.76 -12.30 -3.32
N PRO A 249 28.52 -13.41 -3.16
CA PRO A 249 29.93 -13.44 -3.49
C PRO A 249 30.18 -13.18 -4.97
N ASP A 250 29.33 -13.74 -5.83
CA ASP A 250 29.40 -13.63 -7.28
C ASP A 250 28.06 -13.16 -7.86
N GLN A 251 28.10 -12.41 -8.97
CA GLN A 251 26.89 -12.02 -9.68
C GLN A 251 26.40 -13.16 -10.58
N SER A 252 25.17 -13.64 -10.34
CA SER A 252 24.51 -14.66 -11.16
C SER A 252 23.33 -14.12 -11.97
N ASP A 253 22.96 -14.85 -13.02
CA ASP A 253 21.76 -14.55 -13.80
C ASP A 253 20.52 -14.80 -12.92
N PRO A 254 19.69 -13.78 -12.67
CA PRO A 254 18.50 -13.97 -11.86
C PRO A 254 17.42 -14.72 -12.64
N TRP A 255 16.56 -15.44 -11.92
CA TRP A 255 15.56 -16.31 -12.54
C TRP A 255 14.23 -16.35 -11.80
N VAL A 256 13.19 -16.77 -12.52
CA VAL A 256 11.87 -17.13 -11.99
C VAL A 256 11.59 -18.58 -12.34
N GLU A 257 11.08 -19.38 -11.39
CA GLU A 257 10.83 -20.80 -11.60
C GLU A 257 9.42 -21.20 -11.15
N VAL A 258 8.73 -21.95 -12.01
CA VAL A 258 7.51 -22.68 -11.67
C VAL A 258 7.90 -24.05 -11.16
N VAL A 259 7.46 -24.41 -9.95
CA VAL A 259 7.62 -25.75 -9.37
C VAL A 259 6.26 -26.43 -9.34
N ALA A 260 6.13 -27.58 -10.00
CA ALA A 260 4.88 -28.33 -10.12
C ALA A 260 5.09 -29.82 -9.86
N GLU A 261 4.00 -30.56 -9.64
CA GLU A 261 4.04 -31.99 -9.28
C GLU A 261 4.82 -32.87 -10.28
N ARG A 262 4.76 -32.54 -11.57
CA ARG A 262 5.37 -33.36 -12.64
C ARG A 262 6.59 -32.70 -13.27
N GLY A 263 6.96 -31.49 -12.90
CA GLY A 263 8.01 -30.74 -13.59
C GLY A 263 8.36 -29.39 -13.00
N ARG A 264 9.39 -28.78 -13.57
CA ARG A 264 9.81 -27.39 -13.32
C ARG A 264 10.00 -26.63 -14.62
N ALA A 265 9.79 -25.31 -14.57
CA ALA A 265 10.09 -24.40 -15.67
C ALA A 265 10.80 -23.16 -15.12
N ARG A 266 12.09 -23.01 -15.40
CA ARG A 266 12.93 -21.89 -14.96
C ARG A 266 13.17 -20.93 -16.12
N LEU A 267 13.01 -19.64 -15.90
CA LEU A 267 13.28 -18.57 -16.84
C LEU A 267 14.36 -17.66 -16.28
N TYR A 268 15.49 -17.56 -16.98
CA TYR A 268 16.50 -16.54 -16.77
C TYR A 268 16.05 -15.27 -17.52
N TYR A 269 15.33 -14.39 -16.83
CA TYR A 269 14.53 -13.32 -17.45
C TYR A 269 15.37 -12.16 -18.03
N THR A 270 16.65 -12.08 -17.69
CA THR A 270 17.63 -11.16 -18.30
C THR A 270 18.20 -11.71 -19.60
N ALA A 271 18.28 -13.04 -19.72
CA ALA A 271 18.80 -13.75 -20.88
C ALA A 271 17.71 -14.22 -21.86
N ASP A 272 16.43 -14.00 -21.52
CA ASP A 272 15.26 -14.44 -22.30
C ASP A 272 15.31 -15.94 -22.65
N ARG A 273 15.77 -16.77 -21.70
CA ARG A 273 15.95 -18.21 -21.89
C ARG A 273 15.29 -19.01 -20.78
N ALA A 274 14.49 -20.01 -21.17
CA ALA A 274 13.86 -20.94 -20.26
C ALA A 274 14.42 -22.37 -20.36
N GLU A 275 14.46 -23.07 -19.23
CA GLU A 275 14.75 -24.49 -19.11
C GLU A 275 13.53 -25.20 -18.48
N ILE A 276 12.96 -26.18 -19.18
CA ILE A 276 11.72 -26.86 -18.78
C ILE A 276 11.93 -28.37 -18.78
N GLY A 277 11.66 -29.05 -17.67
CA GLY A 277 11.92 -30.47 -17.54
C GLY A 277 11.23 -31.14 -16.36
N PRO A 278 11.46 -32.46 -16.17
CA PRO A 278 10.87 -33.21 -15.07
C PRO A 278 11.36 -32.71 -13.71
N ALA A 279 10.57 -32.94 -12.66
CA ALA A 279 10.78 -32.34 -11.33
C ALA A 279 12.15 -32.66 -10.71
N GLN A 280 12.71 -33.83 -11.07
CA GLN A 280 14.00 -34.35 -10.62
C GLN A 280 15.23 -33.69 -11.27
N VAL A 281 15.05 -32.89 -12.33
CA VAL A 281 16.17 -32.19 -12.97
C VAL A 281 16.58 -31.00 -12.10
N VAL A 282 17.79 -31.06 -11.56
CA VAL A 282 18.45 -29.89 -10.96
C VAL A 282 18.86 -28.95 -12.10
N PRO A 283 18.43 -27.68 -12.12
CA PRO A 283 18.83 -26.74 -13.16
C PRO A 283 20.34 -26.49 -13.16
N SER A 284 20.87 -26.15 -14.33
CA SER A 284 22.30 -26.18 -14.70
C SER A 284 23.28 -25.38 -13.84
N GLN A 285 22.81 -24.59 -12.85
CA GLN A 285 23.63 -23.71 -12.01
C GLN A 285 23.68 -24.10 -10.52
N ILE A 286 22.99 -25.16 -10.08
CA ILE A 286 23.24 -25.75 -8.76
C ILE A 286 24.03 -27.04 -9.01
N VAL A 287 25.36 -26.96 -8.93
CA VAL A 287 26.22 -28.15 -8.86
C VAL A 287 26.59 -28.32 -7.38
N PRO A 288 25.94 -29.21 -6.62
CA PRO A 288 26.48 -29.62 -5.33
C PRO A 288 27.89 -30.16 -5.54
N ALA A 289 28.82 -29.83 -4.64
CA ALA A 289 30.19 -30.34 -4.72
C ALA A 289 30.18 -31.88 -4.87
N GLY A 290 30.66 -32.39 -6.02
CA GLY A 290 30.79 -33.83 -6.29
C GLY A 290 29.88 -34.43 -7.38
N VAL A 291 28.97 -33.67 -8.01
CA VAL A 291 28.12 -34.16 -9.11
C VAL A 291 28.72 -33.79 -10.49
N ALA A 292 28.84 -34.75 -11.40
CA ALA A 292 29.36 -34.51 -12.74
C ALA A 292 28.35 -33.71 -13.60
N ALA A 293 28.82 -32.65 -14.27
CA ALA A 293 27.98 -31.78 -15.12
C ALA A 293 27.23 -32.50 -16.25
N ALA A 294 27.66 -33.72 -16.63
CA ALA A 294 27.03 -34.54 -17.66
C ALA A 294 25.68 -35.16 -17.22
N ASP A 295 25.40 -35.24 -15.92
CA ASP A 295 24.15 -35.79 -15.37
C ASP A 295 23.08 -34.70 -15.13
N ILE A 296 23.41 -33.44 -15.41
CA ILE A 296 22.58 -32.25 -15.17
C ILE A 296 21.94 -31.82 -16.50
N GLY A 297 20.60 -31.74 -16.55
CA GLY A 297 19.89 -31.09 -17.68
C GLY A 297 19.67 -31.92 -18.94
N ALA A 298 20.08 -33.19 -19.03
CA ALA A 298 19.87 -34.01 -20.23
C ALA A 298 18.38 -34.21 -20.62
N ALA A 299 17.45 -34.02 -19.67
CA ALA A 299 16.00 -34.15 -19.87
C ALA A 299 15.24 -32.82 -19.95
N ALA A 300 15.91 -31.66 -19.82
CA ALA A 300 15.27 -30.35 -19.90
C ALA A 300 15.30 -29.79 -21.33
N ARG A 301 14.15 -29.37 -21.84
CA ARG A 301 14.04 -28.60 -23.08
C ARG A 301 14.41 -27.15 -22.82
N ARG A 302 15.24 -26.58 -23.70
CA ARG A 302 15.57 -25.15 -23.72
C ARG A 302 14.67 -24.39 -24.71
N GLU A 303 14.25 -23.20 -24.30
CA GLU A 303 13.48 -22.25 -25.14
C GLU A 303 14.12 -20.86 -25.03
N ASP A 304 14.47 -20.24 -26.15
CA ASP A 304 14.93 -18.84 -26.22
C ASP A 304 13.81 -17.96 -26.78
N TYR A 305 13.72 -16.71 -26.31
CA TYR A 305 12.65 -15.78 -26.67
C TYR A 305 13.20 -14.47 -27.20
N GLU A 306 12.51 -13.90 -28.20
CA GLU A 306 12.78 -12.53 -28.62
C GLU A 306 12.22 -11.53 -27.61
N ARG A 307 12.88 -10.37 -27.53
CA ARG A 307 12.49 -9.25 -26.69
C ARG A 307 12.04 -8.06 -27.52
N ILE A 308 10.89 -7.52 -27.18
CA ILE A 308 10.41 -6.22 -27.64
C ILE A 308 10.58 -5.18 -26.53
N SER A 309 11.06 -3.98 -26.87
CA SER A 309 11.14 -2.89 -25.89
C SER A 309 9.74 -2.39 -25.52
N LEU A 310 9.55 -1.98 -24.26
CA LEU A 310 8.27 -1.42 -23.82
C LEU A 310 7.95 -0.10 -24.53
N VAL A 311 8.98 0.67 -24.90
CA VAL A 311 8.81 1.86 -25.75
C VAL A 311 8.18 1.47 -27.08
N GLU A 312 8.77 0.54 -27.82
CA GLU A 312 8.24 0.08 -29.11
C GLU A 312 6.82 -0.47 -29.01
N ASN A 313 6.52 -1.26 -27.97
CA ASN A 313 5.17 -1.73 -27.71
C ASN A 313 4.18 -0.58 -27.45
N LEU A 314 4.57 0.44 -26.65
CA LEU A 314 3.73 1.60 -26.39
C LEU A 314 3.45 2.39 -27.66
N LEU A 315 4.46 2.66 -28.50
CA LEU A 315 4.27 3.41 -29.75
C LEU A 315 3.31 2.69 -30.70
N ARG A 316 3.40 1.34 -30.75
CA ARG A 316 2.45 0.51 -31.51
C ARG A 316 1.03 0.62 -30.93
N HIS A 317 0.87 0.54 -29.61
CA HIS A 317 -0.41 0.71 -28.93
C HIS A 317 -1.06 2.08 -29.18
N VAL A 318 -0.28 3.17 -29.12
CA VAL A 318 -0.78 4.52 -29.40
C VAL A 318 -1.29 4.66 -30.84
N ARG A 319 -0.70 3.93 -31.79
CA ARG A 319 -1.13 3.92 -33.19
C ARG A 319 -2.27 2.95 -33.48
N ASP A 320 -2.32 1.84 -32.75
CA ASP A 320 -3.33 0.81 -32.86
C ASP A 320 -3.69 0.28 -31.46
N ALA A 321 -4.83 0.75 -30.95
CA ALA A 321 -5.31 0.39 -29.62
C ALA A 321 -5.63 -1.12 -29.46
N SER A 322 -5.68 -1.89 -30.56
CA SER A 322 -5.82 -3.35 -30.49
C SER A 322 -4.53 -4.06 -30.05
N VAL A 323 -3.38 -3.40 -30.13
CA VAL A 323 -2.11 -3.91 -29.59
C VAL A 323 -2.12 -3.75 -28.07
N PRO A 324 -2.15 -4.83 -27.28
CA PRO A 324 -2.14 -4.71 -25.83
C PRO A 324 -0.78 -4.21 -25.32
N LEU A 325 -0.81 -3.45 -24.22
CA LEU A 325 0.41 -3.14 -23.49
C LEU A 325 0.98 -4.40 -22.83
N LEU A 326 2.29 -4.51 -22.76
CA LEU A 326 2.96 -5.66 -22.14
C LEU A 326 3.00 -5.56 -20.61
N CYS A 327 3.04 -4.34 -20.10
CA CYS A 327 2.99 -4.02 -18.67
C CYS A 327 2.09 -2.81 -18.38
N PRO A 328 0.76 -2.93 -18.59
CA PRO A 328 -0.18 -1.87 -18.24
C PRO A 328 -0.20 -1.66 -16.72
N LEU A 329 -0.41 -0.41 -16.27
CA LEU A 329 -0.47 -0.05 -14.85
C LEU A 329 -1.43 -0.96 -14.05
N GLU A 330 -2.59 -1.29 -14.62
CA GLU A 330 -3.60 -2.20 -14.05
C GLU A 330 -3.01 -3.53 -13.58
N SER A 331 -1.98 -4.03 -14.27
CA SER A 331 -1.34 -5.32 -14.01
C SER A 331 -0.18 -5.26 -12.99
N THR A 332 0.03 -4.09 -12.37
CA THR A 332 1.17 -3.86 -11.47
C THR A 332 0.76 -3.50 -10.04
N SER A 333 -0.54 -3.53 -9.72
CA SER A 333 -1.01 -3.30 -8.34
C SER A 333 -0.56 -4.41 -7.39
N ALA A 334 -0.41 -5.65 -7.84
CA ALA A 334 0.19 -6.72 -7.02
C ALA A 334 1.64 -6.41 -6.61
N PHE A 335 2.46 -5.92 -7.54
CA PHE A 335 3.82 -5.48 -7.20
C PHE A 335 3.80 -4.27 -6.25
N THR A 336 2.88 -3.34 -6.47
CA THR A 336 2.74 -2.16 -5.60
C THR A 336 2.31 -2.56 -4.18
N ALA A 337 1.51 -3.62 -4.03
CA ALA A 337 1.18 -4.20 -2.73
C ALA A 337 2.41 -4.78 -2.02
N VAL A 338 3.29 -5.47 -2.75
CA VAL A 338 4.58 -5.93 -2.21
C VAL A 338 5.46 -4.75 -1.79
N LEU A 339 5.51 -3.68 -2.59
CA LEU A 339 6.20 -2.45 -2.21
C LEU A 339 5.63 -1.90 -0.90
N ASP A 340 4.31 -1.78 -0.76
CA ASP A 340 3.67 -1.33 0.48
C ASP A 340 4.01 -2.24 1.67
N ALA A 341 3.98 -3.55 1.51
CA ALA A 341 4.38 -4.50 2.54
C ALA A 341 5.81 -4.23 3.02
N THR A 342 6.76 -4.08 2.10
CA THR A 342 8.17 -3.81 2.46
C THR A 342 8.37 -2.45 3.14
N GLN A 343 7.54 -1.45 2.82
CA GLN A 343 7.67 -0.07 3.31
C GLN A 343 6.82 0.23 4.56
N SER A 344 5.94 -0.69 4.97
CA SER A 344 5.04 -0.53 6.11
C SER A 344 5.49 -1.30 7.35
N VAL A 345 6.50 -2.15 7.21
CA VAL A 345 7.19 -2.84 8.31
C VAL A 345 8.33 -1.97 8.90
N PRO A 346 8.81 -2.27 10.12
CA PRO A 346 10.01 -1.65 10.68
C PRO A 346 11.21 -1.64 9.73
N ASP A 347 12.19 -0.80 10.04
CA ASP A 347 13.40 -0.72 9.21
C ASP A 347 14.19 -2.04 9.24
N PRO A 348 14.80 -2.44 8.11
CA PRO A 348 15.55 -3.69 7.98
C PRO A 348 16.61 -3.87 9.06
N THR A 349 16.60 -5.05 9.68
CA THR A 349 17.53 -5.38 10.76
C THR A 349 18.93 -5.66 10.20
N PRO A 350 19.99 -5.04 10.75
CA PRO A 350 21.36 -5.33 10.36
C PRO A 350 21.72 -6.83 10.49
N ILE A 351 22.57 -7.32 9.59
CA ILE A 351 23.24 -8.61 9.74
C ILE A 351 24.48 -8.40 10.61
N GLY A 352 24.68 -9.30 11.60
CA GLY A 352 25.83 -9.25 12.50
C GLY A 352 27.15 -9.26 11.74
N PRO A 353 28.14 -8.43 12.08
CA PRO A 353 29.40 -8.32 11.36
C PRO A 353 30.19 -9.64 11.31
N GLU A 354 29.95 -10.56 12.23
CA GLU A 354 30.50 -11.92 12.25
C GLU A 354 30.07 -12.78 11.04
N HIS A 355 28.95 -12.45 10.39
CA HIS A 355 28.43 -13.14 9.21
C HIS A 355 28.69 -12.38 7.90
N VAL A 356 29.41 -11.26 7.95
CA VAL A 356 29.64 -10.38 6.80
C VAL A 356 31.12 -10.22 6.53
N THR A 357 31.57 -10.62 5.34
CA THR A 357 32.92 -10.34 4.86
C THR A 357 32.90 -9.20 3.86
N TRP A 358 33.67 -8.14 4.10
CA TRP A 358 33.84 -7.07 3.11
C TRP A 358 34.97 -7.42 2.14
N VAL A 359 34.66 -7.39 0.84
CA VAL A 359 35.61 -7.65 -0.25
C VAL A 359 35.87 -6.35 -1.01
N GLY A 360 37.14 -6.10 -1.33
CA GLY A 360 37.59 -4.88 -2.00
C GLY A 360 37.78 -3.68 -1.07
N GLU A 361 38.11 -2.52 -1.65
CA GLU A 361 38.39 -1.29 -0.91
C GLU A 361 37.68 -0.08 -1.54
N GLY A 362 37.50 0.99 -0.75
CA GLY A 362 36.96 2.26 -1.25
C GLY A 362 35.57 2.11 -1.89
N PRO A 363 35.31 2.78 -3.04
CA PRO A 363 34.03 2.69 -3.74
C PRO A 363 33.65 1.28 -4.24
N ALA A 364 34.64 0.42 -4.53
CA ALA A 364 34.43 -0.94 -5.02
C ALA A 364 34.19 -1.96 -3.90
N ALA A 365 34.30 -1.55 -2.63
CA ALA A 365 34.06 -2.42 -1.50
C ALA A 365 32.58 -2.86 -1.45
N HIS A 366 32.34 -4.14 -1.23
CA HIS A 366 31.02 -4.73 -1.08
C HIS A 366 30.99 -5.79 0.03
N PRO A 367 29.87 -5.94 0.75
CA PRO A 367 29.68 -7.00 1.73
C PRO A 367 29.26 -8.31 1.04
N VAL A 368 29.77 -9.41 1.56
CA VAL A 368 29.36 -10.78 1.22
C VAL A 368 28.82 -11.43 2.49
N VAL A 369 27.57 -11.89 2.43
CA VAL A 369 26.93 -12.60 3.54
C VAL A 369 27.27 -14.09 3.46
N GLU A 370 27.67 -14.67 4.59
CA GLU A 370 28.07 -16.07 4.70
C GLU A 370 26.97 -17.03 4.21
N ASP A 371 27.35 -17.93 3.30
CA ASP A 371 26.50 -18.98 2.70
C ASP A 371 25.14 -18.49 2.16
N VAL A 372 25.05 -17.21 1.77
CA VAL A 372 23.78 -16.56 1.46
C VAL A 372 22.98 -17.28 0.37
N GLU A 373 23.64 -17.75 -0.70
CA GLU A 373 22.98 -18.45 -1.81
C GLU A 373 22.42 -19.82 -1.41
N ALA A 374 23.06 -20.52 -0.47
CA ALA A 374 22.57 -21.78 0.07
C ALA A 374 21.29 -21.55 0.89
N TRP A 375 21.28 -20.51 1.74
CA TRP A 375 20.11 -20.13 2.52
C TRP A 375 18.96 -19.58 1.67
N MET A 376 19.26 -18.85 0.60
CA MET A 376 18.26 -18.47 -0.42
C MET A 376 17.59 -19.70 -1.03
N THR A 377 18.37 -20.73 -1.38
CA THR A 377 17.83 -21.97 -1.95
C THR A 377 16.95 -22.69 -0.91
N ALA A 378 17.41 -22.82 0.34
CA ALA A 378 16.62 -23.43 1.42
C ALA A 378 15.30 -22.70 1.69
N ALA A 379 15.32 -21.36 1.69
CA ALA A 379 14.14 -20.53 1.86
C ALA A 379 13.13 -20.71 0.71
N LEU A 380 13.60 -20.74 -0.54
CA LEU A 380 12.74 -20.97 -1.71
C LEU A 380 12.18 -22.40 -1.78
N ASP A 381 12.92 -23.40 -1.31
CA ASP A 381 12.50 -24.79 -1.33
C ASP A 381 11.47 -25.12 -0.25
N SER A 382 11.65 -24.56 0.94
CA SER A 382 10.72 -24.68 2.06
C SER A 382 9.50 -23.78 1.92
N GLY A 383 9.65 -22.63 1.24
CA GLY A 383 8.64 -21.58 1.25
C GLY A 383 8.58 -20.84 2.59
N ALA A 384 9.71 -20.73 3.30
CA ALA A 384 9.80 -20.08 4.61
C ALA A 384 10.95 -19.03 4.66
N PRO A 385 10.86 -18.01 5.54
CA PRO A 385 11.91 -17.01 5.78
C PRO A 385 13.27 -17.62 6.16
N PHE A 386 14.35 -16.83 6.02
CA PHE A 386 15.71 -17.22 6.39
C PHE A 386 15.81 -17.61 7.87
N ALA A 387 15.15 -16.85 8.75
CA ALA A 387 15.06 -17.14 10.18
C ALA A 387 14.44 -18.53 10.45
N GLU A 388 13.39 -18.88 9.72
CA GLU A 388 12.65 -20.14 9.90
C GLU A 388 13.38 -21.35 9.33
N VAL A 389 14.16 -21.18 8.24
CA VAL A 389 15.01 -22.26 7.71
C VAL A 389 16.32 -22.43 8.48
N GLY A 390 16.64 -21.53 9.42
CA GLY A 390 17.78 -21.64 10.33
C GLY A 390 19.07 -20.99 9.83
N ALA A 391 18.98 -19.98 8.96
CA ALA A 391 20.15 -19.20 8.57
C ALA A 391 20.78 -18.56 9.83
N PRO A 392 22.11 -18.68 10.06
CA PRO A 392 22.75 -18.17 11.27
C PRO A 392 22.55 -16.67 11.48
N TRP A 393 22.48 -15.94 10.37
CA TRP A 393 22.22 -14.51 10.37
C TRP A 393 20.73 -14.17 10.32
N GLY A 394 19.80 -15.11 10.14
CA GLY A 394 18.34 -14.88 10.11
C GLY A 394 17.78 -14.38 11.45
N ASP A 395 16.66 -13.65 11.42
CA ASP A 395 16.08 -13.02 12.61
C ASP A 395 14.55 -13.04 12.58
N ALA A 396 13.95 -13.77 13.52
CA ALA A 396 12.50 -13.88 13.62
C ALA A 396 11.81 -12.53 13.92
N SER A 397 12.51 -11.59 14.57
CA SER A 397 11.98 -10.25 14.82
C SER A 397 11.90 -9.39 13.57
N ALA A 398 12.65 -9.75 12.51
CA ALA A 398 12.59 -9.13 11.20
C ALA A 398 11.52 -9.76 10.29
N VAL A 399 10.81 -10.80 10.76
CA VAL A 399 9.73 -11.46 10.03
C VAL A 399 8.41 -10.75 10.31
N HIS A 400 7.80 -10.21 9.27
CA HIS A 400 6.53 -9.48 9.38
C HIS A 400 5.51 -9.99 8.37
N ARG A 401 4.23 -9.93 8.75
CA ARG A 401 3.10 -10.25 7.88
C ARG A 401 2.29 -8.98 7.62
N TRP A 402 1.93 -8.78 6.37
CA TRP A 402 1.17 -7.63 5.90
C TRP A 402 0.07 -8.10 4.94
N SER A 403 -1.12 -7.49 5.02
CA SER A 403 -2.23 -7.78 4.11
C SER A 403 -2.66 -6.51 3.38
N PRO A 404 -2.98 -6.60 2.07
CA PRO A 404 -3.52 -5.46 1.35
C PRO A 404 -4.93 -5.13 1.84
N ARG A 405 -5.26 -3.84 1.83
CA ARG A 405 -6.61 -3.35 2.15
C ARG A 405 -7.67 -4.11 1.36
N ARG A 406 -8.66 -4.68 2.06
CA ARG A 406 -9.78 -5.34 1.39
C ARG A 406 -10.98 -4.40 1.28
N VAL A 407 -11.48 -4.23 0.05
CA VAL A 407 -12.77 -3.57 -0.20
C VAL A 407 -13.90 -4.54 0.13
N LEU A 408 -14.76 -4.14 1.05
CA LEU A 408 -15.95 -4.90 1.45
C LEU A 408 -17.17 -4.53 0.60
N ARG A 409 -17.37 -3.23 0.33
CA ARG A 409 -18.45 -2.70 -0.53
C ARG A 409 -18.00 -1.42 -1.23
N THR A 410 -18.55 -1.21 -2.43
CA THR A 410 -18.54 0.08 -3.12
C THR A 410 -19.98 0.52 -3.30
N GLN A 411 -20.28 1.76 -2.94
CA GLN A 411 -21.61 2.34 -3.09
C GLN A 411 -21.65 3.36 -4.21
N GLU A 412 -22.68 3.24 -5.05
CA GLU A 412 -22.96 4.19 -6.12
C GLU A 412 -24.34 4.85 -5.94
N ILE A 413 -24.44 6.11 -6.30
CA ILE A 413 -25.71 6.83 -6.45
C ILE A 413 -25.68 7.59 -7.77
N ALA A 414 -26.74 7.47 -8.56
CA ALA A 414 -26.85 8.09 -9.88
C ALA A 414 -25.68 7.76 -10.84
N GLY A 415 -25.08 6.57 -10.72
CA GLY A 415 -23.94 6.14 -11.53
C GLY A 415 -22.59 6.71 -11.10
N SER A 416 -22.53 7.40 -9.96
CA SER A 416 -21.30 7.91 -9.35
C SER A 416 -20.94 7.08 -8.13
N GLU A 417 -19.69 6.60 -8.03
CA GLU A 417 -19.14 6.04 -6.80
C GLU A 417 -19.07 7.12 -5.72
N ILE A 418 -19.80 6.91 -4.62
CA ILE A 418 -19.89 7.88 -3.52
C ILE A 418 -19.17 7.44 -2.25
N ALA A 419 -19.00 6.13 -2.04
CA ALA A 419 -18.38 5.60 -0.84
C ALA A 419 -17.74 4.22 -1.09
N VAL A 420 -16.60 3.96 -0.45
CA VAL A 420 -15.98 2.63 -0.43
C VAL A 420 -15.80 2.18 1.01
N LEU A 421 -16.42 1.07 1.38
CA LEU A 421 -16.26 0.43 2.68
C LEU A 421 -15.09 -0.55 2.62
N VAL A 422 -14.13 -0.38 3.51
CA VAL A 422 -12.94 -1.22 3.60
C VAL A 422 -12.87 -1.89 4.97
N ASP A 423 -12.18 -3.01 5.07
CA ASP A 423 -12.07 -3.77 6.32
C ASP A 423 -11.06 -3.18 7.32
N GLY A 424 -10.12 -2.37 6.83
CA GLY A 424 -9.04 -1.77 7.62
C GLY A 424 -7.94 -2.75 8.01
N SER A 425 -7.81 -3.88 7.30
CA SER A 425 -6.75 -4.87 7.50
C SER A 425 -5.35 -4.36 7.17
N ASP A 426 -5.26 -3.23 6.45
CA ASP A 426 -4.02 -2.51 6.14
C ASP A 426 -3.58 -1.53 7.23
N ILE A 427 -4.42 -1.31 8.26
CA ILE A 427 -4.07 -0.46 9.40
C ILE A 427 -3.06 -1.20 10.30
N ILE A 428 -2.00 -0.51 10.72
CA ILE A 428 -1.03 -1.07 11.67
C ILE A 428 -1.66 -1.25 13.07
N PRO A 429 -1.25 -2.24 13.89
CA PRO A 429 -1.84 -2.50 15.20
C PRO A 429 -1.96 -1.27 16.12
N ARG A 430 -0.92 -0.42 16.17
CA ARG A 430 -0.89 0.81 16.98
C ARG A 430 -1.85 1.92 16.50
N SER A 431 -2.41 1.77 15.31
CA SER A 431 -3.45 2.65 14.75
C SER A 431 -4.86 2.03 14.86
N SER A 432 -4.98 0.87 15.53
CA SER A 432 -6.21 0.12 15.82
C SER A 432 -7.00 -0.28 14.57
N PRO A 433 -6.72 -1.45 13.97
CA PRO A 433 -7.37 -1.90 12.74
C PRO A 433 -8.89 -1.97 12.86
N ARG A 434 -9.62 -1.45 11.86
CA ARG A 434 -11.09 -1.36 11.89
C ARG A 434 -11.73 -1.03 10.54
N PRO A 435 -12.98 -1.45 10.25
CA PRO A 435 -13.71 -1.03 9.06
C PRO A 435 -14.15 0.45 9.07
N TYR A 436 -13.98 1.11 7.94
CA TYR A 436 -14.37 2.51 7.70
C TYR A 436 -14.75 2.76 6.23
N LEU A 437 -15.45 3.86 5.98
CA LEU A 437 -15.78 4.34 4.64
C LEU A 437 -14.74 5.37 4.18
N HIS A 438 -13.99 5.04 3.14
CA HIS A 438 -13.07 5.94 2.45
C HIS A 438 -12.68 5.38 1.07
N PRO A 439 -12.66 6.21 0.01
CA PRO A 439 -13.04 7.62 0.01
C PRO A 439 -14.56 7.80 0.06
N LEU A 440 -15.02 8.88 0.71
CA LEU A 440 -16.33 9.48 0.45
C LEU A 440 -16.20 10.59 -0.59
N ARG A 441 -17.19 10.68 -1.48
CA ARG A 441 -17.18 11.63 -2.61
C ARG A 441 -18.48 12.39 -2.74
N THR A 442 -18.42 13.63 -3.19
CA THR A 442 -19.60 14.33 -3.71
C THR A 442 -20.06 13.70 -5.04
N LEU A 443 -21.26 14.04 -5.53
CA LEU A 443 -21.70 13.57 -6.86
C LEU A 443 -20.85 14.18 -7.97
N GLY A 444 -20.33 15.38 -7.76
CA GLY A 444 -19.31 16.01 -8.62
C GLY A 444 -17.93 15.34 -8.58
N GLY A 445 -17.73 14.30 -7.75
CA GLY A 445 -16.51 13.49 -7.70
C GLY A 445 -15.44 13.98 -6.72
N THR A 446 -15.68 15.08 -6.01
CA THR A 446 -14.75 15.64 -5.01
C THR A 446 -14.57 14.66 -3.86
N VAL A 447 -13.34 14.20 -3.58
CA VAL A 447 -13.03 13.43 -2.36
C VAL A 447 -13.18 14.35 -1.16
N ILE A 448 -13.99 13.96 -0.16
CA ILE A 448 -14.17 14.76 1.05
C ILE A 448 -13.47 14.19 2.28
N THR A 449 -13.14 12.89 2.29
CA THR A 449 -12.49 12.21 3.43
C THR A 449 -11.01 11.97 3.22
N ASP A 450 -10.26 11.89 4.32
CA ASP A 450 -8.89 11.37 4.35
C ASP A 450 -8.81 10.02 5.06
N ALA A 451 -7.73 9.28 4.86
CA ALA A 451 -7.40 8.08 5.64
C ALA A 451 -5.89 7.89 5.71
N HIS A 452 -5.37 7.52 6.89
CA HIS A 452 -3.93 7.49 7.17
C HIS A 452 -3.18 8.79 6.84
N PRO A 453 -3.69 9.97 7.27
CA PRO A 453 -2.99 11.21 7.00
C PRO A 453 -1.70 11.27 7.84
N ALA A 454 -0.66 11.91 7.30
CA ALA A 454 0.67 11.94 7.92
C ALA A 454 0.72 12.61 9.31
N ASP A 455 -0.26 13.46 9.64
CA ASP A 455 -0.39 14.11 10.95
C ASP A 455 -0.97 13.17 12.01
N HIS A 456 -1.85 12.26 11.63
CA HIS A 456 -2.59 11.35 12.52
C HIS A 456 -2.92 10.05 11.79
N ASP A 457 -1.96 9.13 11.69
CA ASP A 457 -2.08 7.88 10.92
C ASP A 457 -3.28 7.00 11.35
N TRP A 458 -3.75 7.17 12.59
CA TRP A 458 -4.92 6.46 13.10
C TRP A 458 -6.28 7.07 12.72
N HIS A 459 -6.35 8.17 11.94
CA HIS A 459 -7.62 8.72 11.47
C HIS A 459 -8.05 8.12 10.13
N ASN A 460 -9.28 7.61 10.08
CA ASN A 460 -9.77 6.77 8.98
C ASN A 460 -11.19 7.14 8.56
N GLY A 461 -11.32 7.95 7.49
CA GLY A 461 -12.58 8.21 6.79
C GLY A 461 -13.79 8.46 7.71
N LEU A 462 -14.91 7.82 7.39
CA LEU A 462 -16.11 7.77 8.23
C LEU A 462 -16.24 6.41 8.92
N GLY A 463 -16.46 6.40 10.23
CA GLY A 463 -16.71 5.17 10.98
C GLY A 463 -17.19 5.41 12.42
N VAL A 464 -17.33 4.32 13.18
CA VAL A 464 -17.57 4.34 14.63
C VAL A 464 -16.32 3.82 15.33
N VAL A 465 -15.81 4.60 16.28
CA VAL A 465 -14.56 4.32 16.98
C VAL A 465 -14.57 4.96 18.36
N ILE A 466 -14.07 4.27 19.38
CA ILE A 466 -14.05 4.71 20.78
C ILE A 466 -12.62 4.62 21.29
N GLN A 467 -12.15 5.64 22.01
CA GLN A 467 -10.77 5.65 22.49
C GLN A 467 -10.55 4.73 23.69
N ASP A 468 -11.55 4.52 24.53
CA ASP A 468 -11.43 3.62 25.67
C ASP A 468 -12.67 2.73 25.77
N VAL A 469 -12.47 1.43 25.66
CA VAL A 469 -13.49 0.40 25.89
C VAL A 469 -12.90 -0.57 26.91
N ALA A 470 -13.26 -0.42 28.18
CA ALA A 470 -12.70 -1.19 29.29
C ALA A 470 -11.16 -1.27 29.27
N ASP A 471 -10.50 -0.10 29.27
CA ASP A 471 -9.05 0.13 29.24
C ASP A 471 -8.35 -0.24 27.92
N VAL A 472 -9.11 -0.54 26.85
CA VAL A 472 -8.56 -0.86 25.52
C VAL A 472 -8.78 0.27 24.54
N ASN A 473 -7.71 0.62 23.80
CA ASN A 473 -7.70 1.69 22.83
C ASN A 473 -8.07 1.23 21.41
N PHE A 474 -9.28 1.58 20.95
CA PHE A 474 -9.71 1.31 19.57
C PHE A 474 -9.56 2.53 18.63
N TRP A 475 -9.17 3.70 19.17
CA TRP A 475 -8.92 4.91 18.39
C TRP A 475 -7.60 4.85 17.63
N GLY A 476 -6.58 4.26 18.25
CA GLY A 476 -5.20 4.26 17.79
C GLY A 476 -4.38 5.39 18.38
N GLY A 477 -3.07 5.37 18.16
CA GLY A 477 -2.15 6.39 18.66
C GLY A 477 -1.88 6.27 20.15
N ARG A 478 -1.61 7.40 20.81
CA ARG A 478 -1.30 7.44 22.24
C ARG A 478 -2.57 7.44 23.09
N THR A 479 -2.55 6.66 24.17
CA THR A 479 -3.62 6.63 25.18
C THR A 479 -3.47 7.81 26.13
N TYR A 480 -4.59 8.49 26.44
CA TYR A 480 -4.60 9.53 27.46
C TYR A 480 -4.65 8.90 28.85
N VAL A 481 -3.81 9.40 29.76
CA VAL A 481 -3.75 8.95 31.14
C VAL A 481 -3.82 10.18 32.03
N GLU A 482 -4.75 10.17 32.98
CA GLU A 482 -4.91 11.27 33.93
C GLU A 482 -3.57 11.53 34.66
N GLY A 483 -3.16 12.80 34.72
CA GLY A 483 -1.89 13.22 35.32
C GLY A 483 -0.63 12.99 34.47
N ALA A 484 -0.63 12.06 33.51
CA ALA A 484 0.53 11.75 32.65
C ALA A 484 0.37 12.23 31.18
N GLY A 485 -0.84 12.57 30.75
CA GLY A 485 -1.13 13.00 29.38
C GLY A 485 -1.12 11.85 28.37
N TYR A 486 -0.75 12.14 27.12
CA TYR A 486 -0.72 11.13 26.05
C TYR A 486 0.57 10.32 26.04
N ILE A 487 0.47 9.02 26.30
CA ILE A 487 1.60 8.08 26.28
C ILE A 487 1.32 6.89 25.36
N TRP A 488 2.38 6.27 24.85
CA TRP A 488 2.27 5.00 24.13
C TRP A 488 2.07 3.86 25.13
N ARG A 489 1.12 2.98 24.84
CA ARG A 489 0.82 1.75 25.57
C ARG A 489 0.64 0.60 24.57
N GLU A 490 0.65 -0.63 25.05
CA GLU A 490 0.32 -1.83 24.28
C GLU A 490 -1.12 -2.25 24.55
N ASP A 491 -2.04 -1.31 24.40
CA ASP A 491 -3.47 -1.43 24.74
C ASP A 491 -4.37 -1.36 23.51
N HIS A 492 -3.82 -1.46 22.29
CA HIS A 492 -4.57 -1.27 21.05
C HIS A 492 -5.43 -2.47 20.67
N GLY A 493 -6.73 -2.25 20.58
CA GLY A 493 -7.70 -3.23 20.11
C GLY A 493 -7.91 -3.22 18.59
N THR A 494 -8.62 -4.24 18.10
CA THR A 494 -9.02 -4.39 16.69
C THR A 494 -10.53 -4.55 16.56
N ILE A 495 -11.13 -3.88 15.59
CA ILE A 495 -12.52 -4.10 15.16
C ILE A 495 -12.47 -4.92 13.88
N ALA A 496 -13.04 -6.12 13.86
CA ALA A 496 -13.02 -7.01 12.70
C ALA A 496 -14.41 -7.11 12.08
N HIS A 497 -14.47 -7.07 10.74
CA HIS A 497 -15.68 -7.44 10.01
C HIS A 497 -15.86 -8.97 10.02
N GLU A 498 -17.01 -9.44 10.50
CA GLU A 498 -17.30 -10.88 10.55
C GLU A 498 -18.17 -11.35 9.38
N ALA A 499 -19.27 -10.63 9.10
CA ALA A 499 -20.16 -10.93 7.99
C ALA A 499 -21.10 -9.76 7.66
N PHE A 500 -21.75 -9.83 6.51
CA PHE A 500 -22.99 -9.09 6.23
C PHE A 500 -24.19 -9.96 6.62
N GLU A 501 -25.14 -9.41 7.36
CA GLU A 501 -26.35 -10.13 7.79
C GLU A 501 -27.52 -9.92 6.82
N GLU A 502 -27.75 -8.66 6.44
CA GLU A 502 -28.82 -8.27 5.53
C GLU A 502 -28.27 -7.32 4.46
N THR A 503 -28.79 -7.44 3.24
CA THR A 503 -28.51 -6.50 2.14
C THR A 503 -29.81 -6.33 1.36
N SER A 504 -30.21 -5.08 1.12
CA SER A 504 -31.40 -4.78 0.32
C SER A 504 -31.22 -5.28 -1.11
N ALA A 505 -32.33 -5.53 -1.80
CA ALA A 505 -32.30 -6.04 -3.18
C ALA A 505 -31.63 -5.07 -4.17
N ASP A 506 -31.70 -3.76 -3.91
CA ASP A 506 -31.04 -2.71 -4.70
C ASP A 506 -29.60 -2.41 -4.23
N GLY A 507 -29.14 -3.08 -3.17
CA GLY A 507 -27.80 -2.92 -2.62
C GLY A 507 -27.55 -1.59 -1.89
N THR A 508 -28.56 -0.74 -1.69
CA THR A 508 -28.41 0.58 -1.04
C THR A 508 -28.42 0.52 0.49
N ALA A 509 -28.87 -0.59 1.08
CA ALA A 509 -28.85 -0.81 2.52
C ALA A 509 -28.20 -2.13 2.88
N TRP A 510 -27.37 -2.14 3.92
CA TRP A 510 -26.75 -3.35 4.44
C TRP A 510 -26.39 -3.25 5.91
N THR A 511 -26.34 -4.41 6.56
CA THR A 511 -25.97 -4.56 7.97
C THR A 511 -24.70 -5.42 8.10
N GLN A 512 -23.69 -4.88 8.79
CA GLN A 512 -22.48 -5.59 9.16
C GLN A 512 -22.59 -6.11 10.59
N ARG A 513 -22.10 -7.33 10.81
CA ARG A 513 -21.69 -7.81 12.12
C ARG A 513 -20.19 -7.61 12.28
N LEU A 514 -19.80 -6.91 13.34
CA LEU A 514 -18.44 -6.56 13.66
C LEU A 514 -18.12 -7.05 15.08
N ARG A 515 -16.84 -7.34 15.34
CA ARG A 515 -16.37 -7.76 16.66
C ARG A 515 -15.16 -6.93 17.08
N TRP A 516 -15.24 -6.35 18.26
CA TRP A 516 -14.17 -5.58 18.87
C TRP A 516 -13.43 -6.47 19.84
N ARG A 517 -12.11 -6.58 19.66
CA ARG A 517 -11.22 -7.44 20.43
C ARG A 517 -10.11 -6.62 21.05
N GLY A 518 -9.80 -6.92 22.31
CA GLY A 518 -8.57 -6.45 22.95
C GLY A 518 -7.31 -6.95 22.23
N PRO A 519 -6.13 -6.39 22.53
CA PRO A 519 -4.87 -6.88 22.00
C PRO A 519 -4.68 -8.36 22.33
N GLU A 520 -4.16 -9.15 21.38
CA GLU A 520 -3.78 -10.53 21.68
C GLU A 520 -2.58 -10.52 22.66
N PRO A 521 -2.58 -11.39 23.68
CA PRO A 521 -1.42 -11.49 24.56
C PRO A 521 -0.20 -11.90 23.72
N ALA A 522 0.92 -11.21 23.91
CA ALA A 522 2.19 -11.60 23.31
C ALA A 522 2.45 -13.08 23.59
N ALA A 523 2.79 -13.85 22.56
CA ALA A 523 3.18 -15.25 22.71
C ALA A 523 4.40 -15.33 23.64
N ASP A 524 4.20 -15.85 24.86
CA ASP A 524 5.18 -16.25 25.86
C ASP A 524 6.53 -15.50 25.85
N ALA A 525 6.58 -14.34 26.51
CA ALA A 525 7.80 -13.89 27.17
C ALA A 525 7.94 -14.59 28.53
N SER A 526 7.95 -15.93 28.57
CA SER A 526 8.23 -16.69 29.79
C SER A 526 9.60 -17.37 29.69
N ALA A 527 10.65 -16.62 30.05
CA ALA A 527 11.84 -17.12 30.77
C ALA A 527 12.97 -16.07 30.74
N ALA A 528 12.89 -15.03 31.58
CA ALA A 528 14.09 -14.37 32.11
C ALA A 528 13.75 -13.58 33.37
N ASP A 529 14.41 -13.95 34.47
CA ASP A 529 14.68 -13.19 35.69
C ASP A 529 13.52 -12.67 36.54
N VAL A 530 13.08 -13.56 37.44
CA VAL A 530 12.59 -13.15 38.77
C VAL A 530 13.81 -12.85 39.65
N SER A 531 14.08 -11.57 39.94
CA SER A 531 14.86 -11.18 41.11
C SER A 531 14.18 -10.03 41.84
N ALA A 532 14.06 -10.20 43.17
CA ALA A 532 13.22 -9.44 44.06
C ALA A 532 13.89 -8.17 44.62
N ALA A 533 13.07 -7.13 44.85
CA ALA A 533 13.16 -5.94 45.75
C ALA A 533 12.58 -4.73 44.99
N ASP A 534 11.62 -3.93 45.44
CA ASP A 534 11.30 -3.43 46.77
C ASP A 534 9.79 -3.14 46.91
N ALA A 535 9.28 -3.25 48.13
CA ALA A 535 7.91 -2.88 48.49
C ALA A 535 7.84 -1.44 49.03
N SER A 536 7.07 -0.56 48.37
CA SER A 536 6.38 0.54 49.04
C SER A 536 5.20 1.10 48.22
N GLY A 537 3.99 0.75 48.64
CA GLY A 537 2.79 1.60 48.67
C GLY A 537 2.41 2.43 47.44
N GLY A 538 1.76 1.78 46.48
CA GLY A 538 0.89 2.38 45.47
C GLY A 538 0.02 1.26 44.89
N SER A 539 -1.29 1.46 44.73
CA SER A 539 -2.18 0.46 44.14
C SER A 539 -1.67 0.04 42.76
N ALA A 540 -1.17 -1.19 42.66
CA ALA A 540 -0.64 -1.76 41.43
C ALA A 540 -1.74 -1.96 40.38
N PRO A 541 -1.43 -1.82 39.08
CA PRO A 541 -2.30 -2.36 38.03
C PRO A 541 -2.34 -3.88 38.19
N SER A 542 -3.51 -4.48 37.93
CA SER A 542 -3.69 -5.93 38.06
C SER A 542 -2.95 -6.66 36.93
N ASP A 543 -1.83 -7.33 37.25
CA ASP A 543 -1.14 -8.29 36.39
C ASP A 543 -1.92 -9.63 36.31
N GLY A 544 -3.09 -9.60 35.69
CA GLY A 544 -3.81 -10.77 35.16
C GLY A 544 -3.87 -10.70 33.63
N PRO A 545 -4.28 -11.77 32.91
CA PRO A 545 -4.48 -11.69 31.47
C PRO A 545 -5.44 -10.54 31.21
N GLY A 546 -5.00 -9.54 30.44
CA GLY A 546 -5.74 -8.28 30.24
C GLY A 546 -7.21 -8.51 29.88
N PRO A 547 -8.10 -7.54 30.12
CA PRO A 547 -9.52 -7.71 29.86
C PRO A 547 -9.71 -8.20 28.43
N ARG A 548 -10.32 -9.38 28.28
CA ARG A 548 -10.78 -9.88 26.98
C ARG A 548 -11.98 -9.03 26.59
N VAL A 549 -11.71 -7.82 26.11
CA VAL A 549 -12.75 -6.99 25.49
C VAL A 549 -13.30 -7.78 24.32
N GLU A 550 -14.58 -8.12 24.44
CA GLU A 550 -15.38 -8.78 23.42
C GLU A 550 -16.70 -8.01 23.34
N LEU A 551 -16.76 -7.06 22.42
CA LEU A 551 -17.96 -6.28 22.09
C LEU A 551 -18.42 -6.69 20.70
N GLU A 552 -19.69 -7.01 20.57
CA GLU A 552 -20.33 -7.21 19.28
C GLU A 552 -20.98 -5.91 18.83
N GLU A 553 -20.73 -5.53 17.58
CA GLU A 553 -21.35 -4.39 16.95
C GLU A 553 -22.19 -4.83 15.75
N THR A 554 -23.45 -4.42 15.73
CA THR A 554 -24.29 -4.45 14.53
C THR A 554 -24.33 -3.05 13.94
N ARG A 555 -23.79 -2.87 12.72
CA ARG A 555 -23.70 -1.59 12.03
C ARG A 555 -24.48 -1.60 10.72
N THR A 556 -25.54 -0.82 10.65
CA THR A 556 -26.39 -0.68 9.46
C THR A 556 -26.07 0.61 8.71
N HIS A 557 -25.99 0.52 7.39
CA HIS A 557 -25.88 1.66 6.48
C HIS A 557 -27.08 1.67 5.54
N VAL A 558 -27.68 2.85 5.32
CA VAL A 558 -28.76 3.06 4.35
C VAL A 558 -28.43 4.29 3.52
N PHE A 559 -28.13 4.09 2.24
CA PHE A 559 -27.78 5.16 1.31
C PHE A 559 -28.99 5.63 0.51
N ALA A 560 -29.13 6.94 0.33
CA ALA A 560 -30.23 7.52 -0.43
C ALA A 560 -29.77 8.78 -1.21
N PRO A 561 -30.32 9.03 -2.40
CA PRO A 561 -30.13 10.29 -3.09
C PRO A 561 -30.86 11.42 -2.35
N VAL A 562 -30.28 12.62 -2.35
CA VAL A 562 -30.95 13.85 -1.87
C VAL A 562 -30.77 14.98 -2.88
N GLU A 563 -31.49 16.08 -2.71
CA GLU A 563 -31.28 17.26 -3.54
C GLU A 563 -29.84 17.77 -3.43
N GLY A 564 -29.14 17.84 -4.58
CA GLY A 564 -27.76 18.31 -4.67
C GLY A 564 -26.71 17.35 -4.10
N GLY A 565 -27.06 16.08 -3.83
CA GLY A 565 -26.10 15.14 -3.26
C GLY A 565 -26.69 13.79 -2.84
N TRP A 566 -26.19 13.25 -1.74
CA TRP A 566 -26.63 11.98 -1.17
C TRP A 566 -26.55 11.98 0.36
N SER A 567 -27.18 11.00 0.98
CA SER A 567 -27.07 10.75 2.42
C SER A 567 -26.80 9.28 2.72
N VAL A 568 -26.14 9.03 3.86
CA VAL A 568 -26.08 7.71 4.50
C VAL A 568 -26.63 7.82 5.91
N GLU A 569 -27.61 6.98 6.24
CA GLU A 569 -27.99 6.73 7.62
C GLU A 569 -27.09 5.61 8.17
N LEU A 570 -26.41 5.90 9.27
CA LEU A 570 -25.52 4.95 9.96
C LEU A 570 -26.07 4.71 11.36
N THR A 571 -26.44 3.46 11.64
CA THR A 571 -26.85 3.03 12.98
C THR A 571 -25.86 2.01 13.49
N SER A 572 -25.35 2.20 14.70
CA SER A 572 -24.45 1.25 15.38
C SER A 572 -25.04 0.86 16.72
N GLN A 573 -25.09 -0.45 16.98
CA GLN A 573 -25.48 -1.03 18.26
C GLN A 573 -24.30 -1.78 18.85
N LEU A 574 -23.87 -1.40 20.05
CA LEU A 574 -22.71 -1.93 20.76
C LEU A 574 -23.15 -2.79 21.95
N ARG A 575 -22.89 -4.09 21.88
CA ARG A 575 -23.34 -5.08 22.87
C ARG A 575 -22.17 -5.86 23.44
N PRO A 576 -21.92 -5.81 24.76
CA PRO A 576 -20.97 -6.70 25.42
C PRO A 576 -21.33 -8.17 25.19
N VAL A 577 -20.32 -8.99 24.90
CA VAL A 577 -20.49 -10.46 24.89
C VAL A 577 -20.62 -11.01 26.31
N SER A 578 -19.96 -10.35 27.28
CA SER A 578 -20.05 -10.70 28.69
C SER A 578 -21.38 -10.24 29.30
N ALA A 579 -21.79 -10.90 30.40
CA ALA A 579 -22.94 -10.46 31.20
C ALA A 579 -22.62 -9.23 32.08
N GLU A 580 -21.34 -8.87 32.21
CA GLU A 580 -20.92 -7.68 32.97
C GLU A 580 -21.11 -6.42 32.13
N ALA A 581 -21.43 -5.33 32.82
CA ALA A 581 -21.53 -4.03 32.21
C ALA A 581 -20.15 -3.55 31.74
N MET A 582 -20.11 -2.89 30.58
CA MET A 582 -18.86 -2.39 29.98
C MET A 582 -18.88 -0.88 29.92
N GLU A 583 -17.79 -0.24 30.34
CA GLU A 583 -17.60 1.20 30.27
C GLU A 583 -16.95 1.60 28.94
N LEU A 584 -17.53 2.63 28.32
CA LEU A 584 -17.07 3.27 27.10
C LEU A 584 -16.63 4.69 27.47
N GLY A 585 -15.33 4.94 27.41
CA GLY A 585 -14.69 6.17 27.83
C GLY A 585 -14.07 6.97 26.69
N SER A 586 -13.50 8.10 27.07
CA SER A 586 -12.65 8.95 26.24
C SER A 586 -11.62 9.66 27.13
N PRO A 587 -10.65 10.40 26.57
CA PRO A 587 -9.82 11.29 27.38
C PRO A 587 -10.64 12.29 28.22
N GLY A 588 -11.78 12.75 27.70
CA GLY A 588 -12.69 13.67 28.39
C GLY A 588 -13.26 13.07 29.67
N SER A 589 -13.71 11.81 29.62
CA SER A 589 -14.17 11.09 30.81
C SER A 589 -13.05 10.78 31.81
N HIS A 590 -11.79 10.92 31.41
CA HIS A 590 -10.59 10.77 32.25
C HIS A 590 -9.98 12.12 32.67
N GLY A 591 -10.75 13.22 32.58
CA GLY A 591 -10.34 14.53 33.09
C GLY A 591 -9.65 15.45 32.07
N ARG A 592 -9.56 15.07 30.80
CA ARG A 592 -9.08 15.96 29.72
C ARG A 592 -10.20 16.85 29.20
N GLU A 593 -10.29 18.08 29.68
CA GLU A 593 -11.24 19.07 29.16
C GLU A 593 -11.20 19.19 27.62
N GLY A 594 -12.37 19.14 26.96
CA GLY A 594 -12.50 19.16 25.50
C GLY A 594 -11.97 17.91 24.79
N GLY A 595 -11.66 16.85 25.54
CA GLY A 595 -11.10 15.58 25.07
C GLY A 595 -12.11 14.50 24.75
N GLY A 596 -13.39 14.83 24.60
CA GLY A 596 -14.51 13.87 24.54
C GLY A 596 -14.62 13.01 23.28
N TYR A 597 -13.58 12.86 22.46
CA TYR A 597 -13.71 12.15 21.18
C TYR A 597 -13.99 10.65 21.36
N GLY A 598 -14.97 10.15 20.61
CA GLY A 598 -15.40 8.75 20.64
C GLY A 598 -16.86 8.62 20.20
N GLY A 599 -17.18 7.60 19.41
CA GLY A 599 -18.47 7.44 18.72
C GLY A 599 -18.33 7.52 17.22
N LEU A 600 -19.27 8.19 16.54
CA LEU A 600 -19.15 8.49 15.11
C LEU A 600 -17.99 9.47 14.90
N PHE A 601 -17.13 9.20 13.94
CA PHE A 601 -16.09 10.15 13.52
C PHE A 601 -15.92 10.16 12.01
N LEU A 602 -15.79 11.36 11.46
CA LEU A 602 -15.55 11.68 10.06
C LEU A 602 -14.27 12.51 9.96
N ARG A 603 -13.20 11.89 9.46
CA ARG A 603 -11.97 12.59 9.07
C ARG A 603 -12.12 13.13 7.65
N LEU A 604 -12.02 14.45 7.52
CA LEU A 604 -12.05 15.12 6.22
C LEU A 604 -10.64 15.24 5.61
N ALA A 605 -10.58 15.28 4.29
CA ALA A 605 -9.37 15.64 3.53
C ALA A 605 -8.95 17.08 3.84
N PRO A 606 -7.67 17.46 3.63
CA PRO A 606 -7.23 18.84 3.81
C PRO A 606 -8.08 19.84 3.01
N LEU A 607 -8.53 20.90 3.69
CA LEU A 607 -9.41 21.92 3.12
C LEU A 607 -8.67 23.25 3.00
N ALA A 608 -8.88 23.94 1.88
CA ALA A 608 -8.37 25.30 1.69
C ALA A 608 -9.12 26.31 2.56
N GLU A 609 -10.43 26.11 2.70
CA GLU A 609 -11.32 26.91 3.53
C GLU A 609 -12.37 25.99 4.14
N ALA A 610 -12.78 26.26 5.38
CA ALA A 610 -13.82 25.51 6.07
C ALA A 610 -14.58 26.40 7.07
N THR A 611 -15.89 26.19 7.17
CA THR A 611 -16.73 26.79 8.20
C THR A 611 -17.64 25.71 8.78
N VAL A 612 -17.73 25.66 10.10
CA VAL A 612 -18.59 24.71 10.83
C VAL A 612 -19.67 25.46 11.60
N ALA A 613 -20.85 24.87 11.71
CA ALA A 613 -21.97 25.46 12.44
C ALA A 613 -22.95 24.43 13.00
N VAL A 614 -23.72 24.88 13.99
CA VAL A 614 -24.88 24.21 14.58
C VAL A 614 -26.07 25.19 14.63
N PRO A 615 -27.32 24.74 14.87
CA PRO A 615 -28.44 25.64 15.18
C PRO A 615 -28.13 26.60 16.32
N GLY A 616 -28.51 27.87 16.15
CA GLY A 616 -28.47 28.85 17.22
C GLY A 616 -29.79 28.98 17.99
N PRO A 617 -29.76 29.51 19.22
CA PRO A 617 -30.93 29.61 20.09
C PRO A 617 -32.05 30.49 19.50
N ASP A 618 -31.70 31.49 18.68
CA ASP A 618 -32.65 32.43 18.07
C ASP A 618 -33.13 32.00 16.66
N GLY A 619 -32.93 30.72 16.29
CA GLY A 619 -33.21 30.21 14.94
C GLY A 619 -32.15 30.57 13.89
N GLY A 620 -31.05 31.22 14.30
CA GLY A 620 -29.85 31.46 13.49
C GLY A 620 -28.88 30.26 13.47
N ARG A 621 -27.60 30.51 13.18
CA ARG A 621 -26.53 29.51 13.25
C ARG A 621 -25.44 29.97 14.21
N LEU A 622 -24.98 29.10 15.09
CA LEU A 622 -23.74 29.28 15.84
C LEU A 622 -22.60 28.74 14.99
N THR A 623 -21.59 29.57 14.69
CA THR A 623 -20.54 29.24 13.72
C THR A 623 -19.15 29.35 14.32
N GLY A 624 -18.23 28.51 13.85
CA GLY A 624 -16.83 28.46 14.29
C GLY A 624 -16.53 27.30 15.22
N GLU A 625 -15.29 26.83 15.24
CA GLU A 625 -14.87 25.65 16.02
C GLU A 625 -15.18 25.82 17.50
N ASP A 626 -14.73 26.92 18.12
CA ASP A 626 -14.91 27.16 19.57
C ASP A 626 -16.38 27.19 20.01
N ALA A 627 -17.27 27.65 19.13
CA ALA A 627 -18.71 27.73 19.41
C ALA A 627 -19.43 26.39 19.22
N VAL A 628 -18.87 25.50 18.39
CA VAL A 628 -19.49 24.23 18.01
C VAL A 628 -18.91 23.05 18.80
N HIS A 629 -17.63 23.09 19.14
CA HIS A 629 -16.95 22.02 19.88
C HIS A 629 -17.55 21.87 21.28
N GLY A 630 -18.17 20.72 21.55
CA GLY A 630 -18.90 20.44 22.79
C GLY A 630 -20.35 20.94 22.80
N ALA A 631 -20.83 21.56 21.72
CA ALA A 631 -22.22 21.97 21.63
C ALA A 631 -23.14 20.74 21.50
N ARG A 632 -24.26 20.76 22.22
CA ARG A 632 -25.35 19.78 22.09
C ARG A 632 -26.42 20.36 21.19
N ALA A 633 -26.54 19.81 19.98
CA ALA A 633 -27.44 20.34 18.96
C ALA A 633 -27.89 19.22 18.04
N PRO A 634 -29.08 19.30 17.41
CA PRO A 634 -29.62 18.20 16.60
C PRO A 634 -28.79 17.89 15.34
N TRP A 635 -27.97 18.85 14.87
CA TRP A 635 -27.06 18.64 13.76
C TRP A 635 -25.83 19.54 13.86
N VAL A 636 -24.75 19.08 13.21
CA VAL A 636 -23.56 19.87 12.88
C VAL A 636 -23.35 19.84 11.36
N GLU A 637 -22.97 20.98 10.79
CA GLU A 637 -22.68 21.10 9.36
C GLU A 637 -21.37 21.81 9.13
N LEU A 638 -20.53 21.22 8.28
CA LEU A 638 -19.31 21.83 7.76
C LEU A 638 -19.46 22.09 6.27
N CYS A 639 -19.16 23.32 5.86
CA CYS A 639 -18.98 23.69 4.46
C CYS A 639 -17.48 23.91 4.21
N GLY A 640 -16.95 23.31 3.14
CA GLY A 640 -15.51 23.35 2.86
C GLY A 640 -15.19 23.42 1.37
N THR A 641 -13.98 23.86 1.08
CA THR A 641 -13.38 23.85 -0.26
C THR A 641 -12.23 22.85 -0.23
N ALA A 642 -12.34 21.76 -1.00
CA ALA A 642 -11.27 20.79 -1.16
C ALA A 642 -10.02 21.44 -1.78
N ALA A 643 -8.83 20.87 -1.53
CA ALA A 643 -7.58 21.35 -2.13
C ALA A 643 -7.62 21.38 -3.68
N THR A 644 -8.47 20.56 -4.30
CA THR A 644 -8.71 20.52 -5.76
C THR A 644 -9.69 21.60 -6.25
N GLY A 645 -10.25 22.42 -5.36
CA GLY A 645 -11.17 23.52 -5.66
C GLY A 645 -12.66 23.19 -5.53
N GLY A 646 -13.04 21.92 -5.41
CA GLY A 646 -14.45 21.52 -5.26
C GLY A 646 -15.04 21.96 -3.92
N ARG A 647 -16.19 22.66 -3.96
CA ARG A 647 -16.91 23.11 -2.75
C ARG A 647 -17.99 22.11 -2.37
N PHE A 648 -18.14 21.84 -1.09
CA PHE A 648 -19.12 20.88 -0.58
C PHE A 648 -19.64 21.24 0.81
N ALA A 649 -20.76 20.64 1.17
CA ALA A 649 -21.28 20.63 2.54
C ALA A 649 -21.43 19.18 3.02
N VAL A 650 -21.04 18.94 4.28
CA VAL A 650 -21.36 17.71 5.00
C VAL A 650 -22.12 18.06 6.28
N ARG A 651 -23.29 17.46 6.47
CA ARG A 651 -24.11 17.61 7.67
C ARG A 651 -24.27 16.26 8.34
N ILE A 652 -24.12 16.23 9.67
CA ILE A 652 -24.40 15.08 10.51
C ILE A 652 -25.57 15.44 11.43
N GLU A 653 -26.60 14.60 11.43
CA GLU A 653 -27.83 14.76 12.22
C GLU A 653 -28.00 13.55 13.16
N HIS A 654 -28.49 13.77 14.37
CA HIS A 654 -28.95 12.69 15.25
C HIS A 654 -30.29 12.13 14.74
N LEU A 655 -30.46 10.80 14.75
CA LEU A 655 -31.70 10.13 14.31
C LEU A 655 -32.48 9.46 15.44
N ASP A 656 -31.88 9.30 16.62
CA ASP A 656 -32.55 8.79 17.81
C ASP A 656 -32.63 9.91 18.87
N GLU A 657 -32.98 9.55 20.11
CA GLU A 657 -33.16 10.51 21.21
C GLU A 657 -31.85 10.88 21.93
N HIS A 658 -30.68 10.42 21.45
CA HIS A 658 -29.39 10.78 22.05
C HIS A 658 -29.04 12.26 21.79
N ASP A 659 -28.29 12.84 22.72
CA ASP A 659 -27.91 14.26 22.70
C ASP A 659 -26.39 14.46 22.81
N ASP A 660 -25.61 13.48 22.32
CA ASP A 660 -24.15 13.47 22.40
C ASP A 660 -23.56 14.82 21.91
N PRO A 661 -22.62 15.44 22.64
CA PRO A 661 -21.96 16.66 22.17
C PRO A 661 -21.22 16.45 20.86
N TRP A 662 -21.11 17.51 20.06
CA TRP A 662 -20.31 17.47 18.83
C TRP A 662 -18.82 17.65 19.13
N PHE A 663 -18.01 16.66 18.77
CA PHE A 663 -16.56 16.79 18.70
C PHE A 663 -16.16 17.34 17.33
N VAL A 664 -15.65 18.56 17.30
CA VAL A 664 -15.27 19.26 16.06
C VAL A 664 -13.83 19.74 16.12
N ARG A 665 -13.11 19.57 15.00
CA ARG A 665 -11.85 20.23 14.71
C ARG A 665 -11.91 20.80 13.29
N VAL A 666 -11.48 22.03 13.13
CA VAL A 666 -11.31 22.69 11.83
C VAL A 666 -9.85 23.15 11.71
N ALA A 667 -9.29 23.73 12.77
CA ALA A 667 -7.89 24.08 12.85
C ALA A 667 -7.01 22.85 13.12
N GLY A 668 -5.84 22.79 12.46
CA GLY A 668 -4.91 21.66 12.54
C GLY A 668 -5.35 20.50 11.65
N TYR A 669 -6.54 19.97 11.87
CA TYR A 669 -7.18 19.03 10.95
C TYR A 669 -8.71 19.16 10.93
N PRO A 670 -9.35 18.91 9.78
CA PRO A 670 -10.80 18.93 9.68
C PRO A 670 -11.40 17.57 10.09
N GLY A 671 -12.22 17.57 11.13
CA GLY A 671 -12.89 16.38 11.65
C GLY A 671 -14.21 16.71 12.34
N LEU A 672 -15.22 15.89 12.11
CA LEU A 672 -16.52 15.96 12.77
C LEU A 672 -16.82 14.63 13.44
N GLY A 673 -17.35 14.64 14.66
CA GLY A 673 -17.78 13.42 15.32
C GLY A 673 -18.77 13.68 16.43
N SER A 674 -19.44 12.62 16.87
CA SER A 674 -20.16 12.61 18.14
C SER A 674 -19.17 12.33 19.28
N ALA A 675 -19.51 12.74 20.48
CA ALA A 675 -18.77 12.46 21.70
C ALA A 675 -19.64 11.66 22.67
N ILE A 676 -19.59 10.32 22.59
CA ILE A 676 -20.39 9.47 23.48
C ILE A 676 -20.02 9.68 24.95
N ALA A 677 -18.75 9.95 25.24
CA ALA A 677 -18.22 10.07 26.60
C ALA A 677 -17.52 11.42 26.75
N TRP A 678 -18.28 12.52 26.78
CA TRP A 678 -17.70 13.88 26.83
C TRP A 678 -17.01 14.18 28.16
N ASP A 679 -17.76 14.12 29.28
CA ASP A 679 -17.24 14.36 30.64
C ASP A 679 -17.27 13.10 31.53
N SER A 680 -17.96 12.04 31.09
CA SER A 680 -18.16 10.83 31.90
C SER A 680 -18.30 9.61 31.00
N PRO A 681 -17.87 8.42 31.45
CA PRO A 681 -18.03 7.20 30.68
C PRO A 681 -19.50 6.85 30.47
N VAL A 682 -19.81 6.15 29.38
CA VAL A 682 -21.14 5.57 29.12
C VAL A 682 -21.07 4.06 29.33
N THR A 683 -22.08 3.53 30.02
CA THR A 683 -22.18 2.09 30.27
C THR A 683 -23.07 1.41 29.22
N THR A 684 -22.66 0.24 28.74
CA THR A 684 -23.48 -0.66 27.91
C THR A 684 -23.56 -2.05 28.54
N THR A 685 -24.66 -2.77 28.33
CA THR A 685 -24.88 -4.15 28.84
C THR A 685 -25.42 -5.04 27.73
N ALA A 686 -25.36 -6.37 27.92
CA ALA A 686 -25.91 -7.31 26.95
C ALA A 686 -27.44 -7.13 26.77
N GLU A 687 -28.16 -6.76 27.83
CA GLU A 687 -29.60 -6.54 27.86
C GLU A 687 -30.01 -5.13 27.40
N GLN A 688 -29.12 -4.14 27.56
CA GLN A 688 -29.33 -2.75 27.14
C GLN A 688 -28.10 -2.28 26.35
N PRO A 689 -27.99 -2.68 25.06
CA PRO A 689 -26.87 -2.29 24.23
C PRO A 689 -26.96 -0.81 23.85
N LEU A 690 -25.81 -0.12 23.86
CA LEU A 690 -25.72 1.27 23.43
C LEU A 690 -26.02 1.36 21.93
N THR A 691 -27.04 2.13 21.57
CA THR A 691 -27.38 2.39 20.16
C THR A 691 -27.16 3.86 19.84
N ARG A 692 -26.60 4.13 18.66
CA ARG A 692 -26.43 5.47 18.11
C ARG A 692 -26.78 5.48 16.63
N ALA A 693 -27.71 6.35 16.24
CA ALA A 693 -28.14 6.53 14.86
C ALA A 693 -27.88 7.96 14.36
N PHE A 694 -27.32 8.07 13.15
CA PHE A 694 -26.98 9.35 12.53
C PHE A 694 -27.37 9.37 11.05
N ARG A 695 -27.71 10.55 10.53
CA ARG A 695 -27.76 10.81 9.08
C ARG A 695 -26.60 11.71 8.70
N ILE A 696 -25.79 11.25 7.75
CA ILE A 696 -24.72 12.03 7.15
C ILE A 696 -25.18 12.41 5.75
N THR A 697 -25.32 13.71 5.47
CA THR A 697 -25.70 14.23 4.16
C THR A 697 -24.52 14.98 3.53
N VAL A 698 -24.17 14.62 2.30
CA VAL A 698 -23.08 15.24 1.51
C VAL A 698 -23.68 15.91 0.28
N ARG A 699 -23.33 17.17 0.04
CA ARG A 699 -23.81 17.95 -1.12
C ARG A 699 -22.68 18.68 -1.81
N ASP A 700 -22.77 18.77 -3.13
CA ASP A 700 -21.98 19.72 -3.91
C ASP A 700 -22.51 21.14 -3.66
N LEU A 701 -21.60 22.10 -3.51
CA LEU A 701 -21.94 23.52 -3.42
C LEU A 701 -21.54 24.25 -4.71
N PRO A 702 -22.28 25.32 -5.08
CA PRO A 702 -21.99 26.12 -6.27
C PRO A 702 -20.61 26.81 -6.24
#